data_AF-A0A7J8DFG0-F1
#
_entry.id   AF-A0A7J8DFG0-F1
#
_cell.length_a   1.000
_cell.length_b   1.000
_cell.length_c   1.000
_cell.angle_alpha   90.00
_cell.angle_beta   90.00
_cell.angle_gamma   90.00
#
_symmetry.space_group_name_H-M   'P 1'
#
loop_
_entity.id
_entity.type
_entity.pdbx_description
1 polymer ?
#
loop_
_entity_poly.entity_id
_entity_poly.type
_entity_poly.pdbx_seq_one_letter_code
_entity_poly.pdbx_strand_id
1 'polypeptide(L)'
;MSILTSPRGKVEVVHCRRTESQDIYCIKNLIRKFTQKLFGSLNIIYLLEKANLAITLCNDKEEIMAHATFLDYPNWNVAKQDDWVSVFLELDSEIPCTPLNTLFMHIFVAVDEYSVGCCKEIIRNVFKAVPELHFIFLIVPSYMSLGSTLITVFDQVGNIPNLTYDEDFAVYICHRHSHYPQLHIRKARVEDHDDLMPIFMYHNTILKETYGEYFLAELIEAQDEENHAVVCEVEGIAVGFMSICSRVNMKLLHECFDLGLFHGLCIPHPDDVLEPPQELNVQESQDAELRNSSQDSQKTVEEPLEHVSSEARKRESIQGKIMEEAAIEELSSIVQSGNTSEIEDLENLGQESTEDDTSYCVSNVSSAASVSLPEETSKFRPIYMGASAAFCIQLFCIDEKHEARSLDFMNFVFSLFPDKNFCIISLPHLTPEFVLIQNFVKIVPFNNCTLEQDLYVFHRAGLLKTINIRLANLSDTPGVENLVSTLMLKKSILEDLKQYNEARRDPDGTPLQAFVADVAEQIVGVAVIRNEMDIEYIRSHYNIEDFIYFSHHQREEHGHLYHFALNPIFRHYTKFFLKEILRLSYKSCLYYPIYPQFRESKFQISYAHSLTSALHYLVPVRPRRQIVYPLEKLGINAPSKAVSKDLLSYALNHTNRKLTLEPKITVNAKIVVVGASNVGISFLETLVFCSHLKFSNITLISTHGLPGKKLLGTGQRKFLASDVWWRC
;
A
#
# COMPACT_ATOMS: atom_id res chain seq x y z
N MET A 1 -27.84 -3.10 -0.07
CA MET A 1 -28.65 -3.72 -1.15
C MET A 1 -29.52 -2.63 -1.76
N SER A 2 -29.96 -2.83 -2.99
CA SER A 2 -30.73 -1.85 -3.77
C SER A 2 -31.93 -2.56 -4.43
N ILE A 3 -33.01 -1.84 -4.72
CA ILE A 3 -34.25 -2.43 -5.25
C ILE A 3 -34.43 -1.99 -6.70
N LEU A 4 -34.53 -2.94 -7.63
CA LEU A 4 -34.79 -2.67 -9.04
C LEU A 4 -36.22 -3.08 -9.41
N THR A 5 -36.94 -2.17 -10.06
CA THR A 5 -38.28 -2.44 -10.61
C THR A 5 -38.21 -2.47 -12.13
N SER A 6 -38.60 -3.59 -12.73
CA SER A 6 -38.73 -3.73 -14.18
C SER A 6 -39.88 -2.88 -14.75
N PRO A 7 -39.88 -2.56 -16.07
CA PRO A 7 -41.03 -1.92 -16.73
C PRO A 7 -42.35 -2.70 -16.66
N ARG A 8 -42.32 -3.95 -16.16
CA ARG A 8 -43.49 -4.82 -15.93
C ARG A 8 -43.97 -4.81 -14.47
N GLY A 9 -43.35 -4.00 -13.60
CA GLY A 9 -43.68 -3.94 -12.17
C GLY A 9 -43.13 -5.09 -11.32
N LYS A 10 -42.44 -6.08 -11.92
CA LYS A 10 -41.70 -7.09 -11.14
C LYS A 10 -40.49 -6.42 -10.49
N VAL A 11 -40.31 -6.69 -9.20
CA VAL A 11 -39.21 -6.19 -8.37
C VAL A 11 -38.17 -7.30 -8.14
N GLU A 12 -36.89 -6.94 -8.19
CA GLU A 12 -35.75 -7.75 -7.76
C GLU A 12 -34.91 -6.92 -6.78
N VAL A 13 -34.40 -7.56 -5.71
CA VAL A 13 -33.37 -6.94 -4.85
C VAL A 13 -32.01 -7.33 -5.40
N VAL A 14 -31.08 -6.37 -5.41
CA VAL A 14 -29.74 -6.53 -5.98
C VAL A 14 -28.65 -6.06 -5.03
N HIS A 15 -27.47 -6.62 -5.22
CA HIS A 15 -26.23 -6.15 -4.62
C HIS A 15 -25.10 -6.08 -5.66
N CYS A 16 -24.06 -5.32 -5.33
CA CYS A 16 -22.94 -5.04 -6.20
C CYS A 16 -21.65 -5.59 -5.57
N ARG A 17 -20.86 -6.37 -6.34
CA ARG A 17 -19.53 -6.85 -5.94
C ARG A 17 -18.50 -6.63 -7.04
N ARG A 18 -17.21 -6.74 -6.73
CA ARG A 18 -16.16 -6.79 -7.76
C ARG A 18 -16.31 -8.09 -8.57
N THR A 19 -15.97 -8.05 -9.85
CA THR A 19 -16.09 -9.21 -10.73
C THR A 19 -15.04 -10.28 -10.41
N GLU A 20 -15.48 -11.54 -10.39
CA GLU A 20 -14.65 -12.73 -10.17
C GLU A 20 -14.40 -13.49 -11.48
N SER A 21 -13.35 -14.32 -11.51
CA SER A 21 -13.07 -15.19 -12.67
C SER A 21 -14.16 -16.23 -12.93
N GLN A 22 -14.96 -16.57 -11.92
CA GLN A 22 -16.13 -17.44 -12.03
C GLN A 22 -17.26 -16.80 -12.86
N ASP A 23 -17.43 -15.47 -12.76
CA ASP A 23 -18.50 -14.70 -13.44
C ASP A 23 -18.38 -14.77 -14.98
N ILE A 24 -17.20 -15.08 -15.51
CA ILE A 24 -16.84 -15.03 -16.94
C ILE A 24 -17.83 -15.81 -17.83
N TYR A 25 -18.34 -16.95 -17.37
CA TYR A 25 -19.30 -17.74 -18.14
C TYR A 25 -20.65 -17.03 -18.28
N CYS A 26 -21.19 -16.53 -17.17
CA CYS A 26 -22.45 -15.79 -17.14
C CYS A 26 -22.36 -14.46 -17.89
N ILE A 27 -21.24 -13.73 -17.73
CA ILE A 27 -20.95 -12.50 -18.48
C ILE A 27 -21.00 -12.77 -19.99
N LYS A 28 -20.36 -13.86 -20.46
CA LYS A 28 -20.39 -14.25 -21.89
C LYS A 28 -21.81 -14.57 -22.38
N ASN A 29 -22.66 -15.17 -21.54
CA ASN A 29 -24.05 -15.47 -21.89
C ASN A 29 -24.94 -14.20 -21.99
N LEU A 30 -24.56 -13.09 -21.35
CA LEU A 30 -25.23 -11.79 -21.47
C LEU A 30 -24.77 -10.98 -22.71
N ILE A 31 -23.66 -11.35 -23.36
CA ILE A 31 -23.16 -10.65 -24.56
C ILE A 31 -24.06 -10.92 -25.76
N ARG A 32 -24.49 -9.84 -26.42
CA ARG A 32 -25.40 -9.88 -27.57
C ARG A 32 -24.74 -9.31 -28.81
N LYS A 33 -25.33 -9.57 -29.98
CA LYS A 33 -24.93 -8.95 -31.27
C LYS A 33 -24.95 -7.41 -31.25
N PHE A 34 -25.73 -6.80 -30.35
CA PHE A 34 -25.72 -5.35 -30.12
C PHE A 34 -24.48 -4.92 -29.32
N THR A 35 -24.20 -5.58 -28.19
CA THR A 35 -22.98 -5.38 -27.38
C THR A 35 -21.72 -5.49 -28.24
N GLN A 36 -21.63 -6.52 -29.10
CA GLN A 36 -20.49 -6.77 -29.99
C GLN A 36 -20.29 -5.67 -31.06
N LYS A 37 -21.30 -4.85 -31.35
CA LYS A 37 -21.19 -3.70 -32.27
C LYS A 37 -20.84 -2.39 -31.55
N LEU A 38 -21.27 -2.21 -30.30
CA LEU A 38 -20.90 -1.03 -29.49
C LEU A 38 -19.46 -1.12 -28.96
N PHE A 39 -19.07 -2.30 -28.48
CA PHE A 39 -17.81 -2.52 -27.76
C PHE A 39 -16.81 -3.43 -28.51
N GLY A 40 -17.17 -3.91 -29.71
CA GLY A 40 -16.32 -4.79 -30.52
C GLY A 40 -16.26 -6.25 -30.05
N SER A 41 -15.32 -7.01 -30.62
CA SER A 41 -15.13 -8.44 -30.35
C SER A 41 -14.15 -8.67 -29.18
N LEU A 42 -14.64 -8.52 -27.95
CA LEU A 42 -13.82 -8.53 -26.74
C LEU A 42 -13.51 -9.95 -26.19
N ASN A 43 -12.24 -10.20 -25.88
CA ASN A 43 -11.86 -11.32 -25.02
C ASN A 43 -12.03 -10.92 -23.54
N ILE A 44 -13.16 -11.33 -22.95
CA ILE A 44 -13.53 -11.01 -21.56
C ILE A 44 -12.48 -11.42 -20.53
N ILE A 45 -11.74 -12.52 -20.75
CA ILE A 45 -10.71 -12.98 -19.80
C ILE A 45 -9.55 -11.98 -19.77
N TYR A 46 -9.07 -11.58 -20.96
CA TYR A 46 -8.03 -10.56 -21.10
C TYR A 46 -8.50 -9.19 -20.59
N LEU A 47 -9.75 -8.81 -20.86
CA LEU A 47 -10.30 -7.52 -20.43
C LEU A 47 -10.38 -7.40 -18.90
N LEU A 48 -10.88 -8.43 -18.21
CA LEU A 48 -10.93 -8.47 -16.74
C LEU A 48 -9.54 -8.48 -16.10
N GLU A 49 -8.57 -9.14 -16.75
CA GLU A 49 -7.18 -9.20 -16.29
C GLU A 49 -6.45 -7.85 -16.38
N LYS A 50 -6.79 -7.00 -17.37
CA LYS A 50 -6.22 -5.65 -17.51
C LYS A 50 -7.06 -4.56 -16.83
N ALA A 51 -8.23 -4.89 -16.31
CA ALA A 51 -9.17 -3.95 -15.71
C ALA A 51 -8.57 -3.17 -14.53
N ASN A 52 -8.85 -1.87 -14.46
CA ASN A 52 -8.65 -1.10 -13.23
C ASN A 52 -9.81 -1.37 -12.25
N LEU A 53 -11.05 -1.45 -12.75
CA LEU A 53 -12.24 -1.78 -11.98
C LEU A 53 -13.20 -2.62 -12.82
N ALA A 54 -13.66 -3.74 -12.26
CA ALA A 54 -14.69 -4.59 -12.85
C ALA A 54 -15.77 -4.90 -11.80
N ILE A 55 -17.04 -4.69 -12.16
CA ILE A 55 -18.18 -4.80 -11.25
C ILE A 55 -19.21 -5.78 -11.81
N THR A 56 -19.73 -6.62 -10.93
CA THR A 56 -20.83 -7.56 -11.19
C THR A 56 -22.02 -7.19 -10.29
N LEU A 57 -23.22 -7.18 -10.85
CA LEU A 57 -24.47 -7.00 -10.13
C LEU A 57 -25.21 -8.33 -10.05
N CYS A 58 -25.50 -8.80 -8.84
CA CYS A 58 -26.21 -10.03 -8.56
C CYS A 58 -27.58 -9.74 -7.91
N ASN A 59 -28.54 -10.65 -8.06
CA ASN A 59 -29.73 -10.67 -7.19
C ASN A 59 -29.47 -11.48 -5.90
N ASP A 60 -30.50 -11.59 -5.04
CA ASP A 60 -30.49 -12.36 -3.79
C ASP A 60 -30.16 -13.86 -3.93
N LYS A 61 -30.04 -14.39 -5.16
CA LYS A 61 -29.69 -15.79 -5.45
C LYS A 61 -28.30 -15.96 -6.06
N GLU A 62 -27.48 -14.90 -6.08
CA GLU A 62 -26.22 -14.82 -6.84
C GLU A 62 -26.38 -14.99 -8.37
N GLU A 63 -27.59 -14.80 -8.92
CA GLU A 63 -27.79 -14.77 -10.37
C GLU A 63 -27.29 -13.43 -10.93
N ILE A 64 -26.32 -13.48 -11.85
CA ILE A 64 -25.69 -12.28 -12.42
C ILE A 64 -26.67 -11.56 -13.35
N MET A 65 -27.13 -10.38 -12.92
CA MET A 65 -28.07 -9.53 -13.65
C MET A 65 -27.37 -8.55 -14.59
N ALA A 66 -26.17 -8.09 -14.25
CA ALA A 66 -25.38 -7.17 -15.08
C ALA A 66 -23.89 -7.19 -14.74
N HIS A 67 -23.08 -6.67 -15.64
CA HIS A 67 -21.64 -6.50 -15.47
C HIS A 67 -21.13 -5.30 -16.29
N ALA A 68 -20.12 -4.60 -15.74
CA ALA A 68 -19.35 -3.61 -16.48
C ALA A 68 -17.85 -3.65 -16.10
N THR A 69 -17.00 -3.30 -17.05
CA THR A 69 -15.54 -3.15 -16.83
C THR A 69 -15.05 -1.76 -17.26
N PHE A 70 -14.16 -1.19 -16.45
CA PHE A 70 -13.63 0.16 -16.58
C PHE A 70 -12.09 0.16 -16.56
N LEU A 71 -11.49 0.94 -17.47
CA LEU A 71 -10.04 1.11 -17.59
C LEU A 71 -9.66 2.59 -17.70
N ASP A 72 -8.36 2.89 -17.53
CA ASP A 72 -7.80 4.24 -17.52
C ASP A 72 -7.40 4.82 -18.89
N TYR A 73 -7.92 4.22 -19.96
CA TYR A 73 -7.73 4.65 -21.36
C TYR A 73 -8.94 4.27 -22.23
N PRO A 74 -9.12 4.92 -23.40
CA PRO A 74 -10.17 4.62 -24.38
C PRO A 74 -10.41 3.13 -24.70
N ASN A 75 -11.67 2.76 -24.91
CA ASN A 75 -12.09 1.41 -25.34
C ASN A 75 -11.97 1.18 -26.86
N TRP A 76 -11.76 2.25 -27.64
CA TRP A 76 -11.44 2.21 -29.06
C TRP A 76 -10.16 2.99 -29.34
N ASN A 77 -9.50 2.72 -30.46
CA ASN A 77 -8.21 3.31 -30.85
C ASN A 77 -8.35 4.76 -31.38
N VAL A 78 -9.03 5.64 -30.63
CA VAL A 78 -9.15 7.08 -30.92
C VAL A 78 -7.99 7.89 -30.32
N ALA A 79 -7.36 7.37 -29.27
CA ALA A 79 -6.16 7.94 -28.67
C ALA A 79 -5.31 6.84 -28.03
N LYS A 80 -4.02 7.13 -27.79
CA LYS A 80 -3.10 6.20 -27.12
C LYS A 80 -3.35 6.15 -25.60
N GLN A 81 -2.85 5.10 -24.94
CA GLN A 81 -3.01 4.97 -23.47
C GLN A 81 -2.27 6.06 -22.69
N ASP A 82 -1.13 6.56 -23.19
CA ASP A 82 -0.32 7.61 -22.57
C ASP A 82 -0.87 9.03 -22.79
N ASP A 83 -1.36 9.34 -23.99
CA ASP A 83 -1.64 10.71 -24.48
C ASP A 83 -3.13 10.99 -24.79
N TRP A 84 -4.06 10.25 -24.18
CA TRP A 84 -5.50 10.48 -24.45
C TRP A 84 -6.02 11.83 -23.94
N VAL A 85 -5.39 12.41 -22.91
CA VAL A 85 -5.84 13.66 -22.27
C VAL A 85 -5.84 14.81 -23.27
N SER A 86 -4.78 14.92 -24.07
CA SER A 86 -4.62 15.95 -25.12
C SER A 86 -5.79 15.94 -26.10
N VAL A 87 -6.14 14.75 -26.62
CA VAL A 87 -7.23 14.57 -27.59
C VAL A 87 -8.61 14.91 -27.01
N PHE A 88 -8.82 14.67 -25.71
CA PHE A 88 -10.10 14.97 -25.05
C PHE A 88 -10.24 16.44 -24.66
N LEU A 89 -9.13 17.13 -24.36
CA LEU A 89 -9.11 18.60 -24.18
C LEU A 89 -9.26 19.36 -25.51
N GLU A 90 -8.83 18.76 -26.64
CA GLU A 90 -9.11 19.28 -27.99
C GLU A 90 -10.58 19.08 -28.40
N LEU A 91 -11.26 18.05 -27.90
CA LEU A 91 -12.70 17.84 -28.11
C LEU A 91 -13.54 18.86 -27.35
N ASP A 92 -13.28 19.04 -26.05
CA ASP A 92 -13.96 20.01 -25.20
C ASP A 92 -13.06 20.51 -24.07
N SER A 93 -12.59 21.75 -24.22
CA SER A 93 -11.74 22.42 -23.23
C SER A 93 -12.45 22.85 -21.94
N GLU A 94 -13.78 22.83 -21.89
CA GLU A 94 -14.54 23.13 -20.66
C GLU A 94 -14.63 21.92 -19.71
N ILE A 95 -14.27 20.71 -20.17
CA ILE A 95 -14.26 19.48 -19.37
C ILE A 95 -12.85 19.24 -18.80
N PRO A 96 -12.60 19.46 -17.49
CA PRO A 96 -11.30 19.25 -16.86
C PRO A 96 -11.01 17.77 -16.59
N CYS A 97 -11.01 16.95 -17.65
CA CYS A 97 -10.69 15.54 -17.58
C CYS A 97 -9.20 15.34 -17.27
N THR A 98 -8.90 14.41 -16.37
CA THR A 98 -7.53 14.05 -15.96
C THR A 98 -7.46 12.55 -15.70
N PRO A 99 -6.27 11.93 -15.75
CA PRO A 99 -6.11 10.52 -15.41
C PRO A 99 -6.49 10.18 -13.96
N LEU A 100 -6.53 11.17 -13.07
CA LEU A 100 -7.01 11.02 -11.69
C LEU A 100 -8.54 10.87 -11.66
N ASN A 101 -9.26 11.76 -12.35
CA ASN A 101 -10.71 11.93 -12.22
C ASN A 101 -11.53 11.21 -13.30
N THR A 102 -10.90 10.44 -14.19
CA THR A 102 -11.54 9.83 -15.36
C THR A 102 -11.28 8.31 -15.47
N LEU A 103 -12.30 7.58 -15.92
CA LEU A 103 -12.24 6.19 -16.39
C LEU A 103 -13.10 6.02 -17.65
N PHE A 104 -12.85 4.96 -18.42
CA PHE A 104 -13.56 4.62 -19.65
C PHE A 104 -14.32 3.30 -19.48
N MET A 105 -15.58 3.24 -19.91
CA MET A 105 -16.38 2.02 -19.94
C MET A 105 -16.00 1.16 -21.16
N HIS A 106 -15.38 0.00 -20.93
CA HIS A 106 -14.97 -0.92 -22.00
C HIS A 106 -16.02 -1.98 -22.35
N ILE A 107 -16.92 -2.30 -21.43
CA ILE A 107 -18.09 -3.15 -21.69
C ILE A 107 -19.20 -2.84 -20.69
N PHE A 108 -20.44 -2.95 -21.15
CA PHE A 108 -21.63 -3.09 -20.31
C PHE A 108 -22.54 -4.21 -20.87
N VAL A 109 -22.99 -5.11 -20.00
CA VAL A 109 -24.00 -6.14 -20.30
C VAL A 109 -25.00 -6.23 -19.16
N ALA A 110 -26.27 -6.50 -19.48
CA ALA A 110 -27.35 -6.67 -18.51
C ALA A 110 -28.50 -7.52 -19.05
N VAL A 111 -29.32 -8.05 -18.15
CA VAL A 111 -30.66 -8.59 -18.46
C VAL A 111 -31.60 -7.46 -18.86
N ASP A 112 -32.24 -7.56 -20.04
CA ASP A 112 -33.05 -6.48 -20.64
C ASP A 112 -34.06 -5.85 -19.68
N GLU A 113 -34.80 -6.68 -18.95
CA GLU A 113 -35.92 -6.28 -18.08
C GLU A 113 -35.52 -5.32 -16.95
N TYR A 114 -34.23 -5.32 -16.56
CA TYR A 114 -33.68 -4.48 -15.48
C TYR A 114 -32.54 -3.58 -15.96
N SER A 115 -32.18 -3.64 -17.24
CA SER A 115 -31.01 -2.99 -17.86
C SER A 115 -30.75 -1.54 -17.43
N VAL A 116 -31.79 -0.68 -17.43
CA VAL A 116 -31.72 0.73 -16.99
C VAL A 116 -31.37 0.85 -15.50
N GLY A 117 -32.03 0.06 -14.65
CA GLY A 117 -31.76 0.01 -13.22
C GLY A 117 -30.36 -0.50 -12.91
N CYS A 118 -29.96 -1.60 -13.57
CA CYS A 118 -28.61 -2.15 -13.46
C CYS A 118 -27.52 -1.15 -13.87
N CYS A 119 -27.73 -0.40 -14.96
CA CYS A 119 -26.80 0.61 -15.44
C CYS A 119 -26.60 1.72 -14.41
N LYS A 120 -27.70 2.30 -13.90
CA LYS A 120 -27.67 3.37 -12.88
C LYS A 120 -27.03 2.89 -11.58
N GLU A 121 -27.33 1.67 -11.15
CA GLU A 121 -26.77 1.13 -9.90
C GLU A 121 -25.28 0.80 -10.02
N ILE A 122 -24.82 0.22 -11.14
CA ILE A 122 -23.39 0.00 -11.38
C ILE A 122 -22.64 1.35 -11.37
N ILE A 123 -23.14 2.36 -12.07
CA ILE A 123 -22.50 3.69 -12.14
C ILE A 123 -22.46 4.38 -10.77
N ARG A 124 -23.53 4.27 -9.97
CA ARG A 124 -23.56 4.76 -8.58
C ARG A 124 -22.50 4.06 -7.71
N ASN A 125 -22.34 2.74 -7.85
CA ASN A 125 -21.33 1.99 -7.11
C ASN A 125 -19.89 2.31 -7.58
N VAL A 126 -19.67 2.58 -8.88
CA VAL A 126 -18.37 3.04 -9.39
C VAL A 126 -17.97 4.37 -8.74
N PHE A 127 -18.87 5.36 -8.68
CA PHE A 127 -18.59 6.64 -8.03
C PHE A 127 -18.43 6.53 -6.50
N LYS A 128 -19.12 5.61 -5.81
CA LYS A 128 -18.87 5.32 -4.38
C LYS A 128 -17.51 4.62 -4.17
N ALA A 129 -17.09 3.73 -5.08
CA ALA A 129 -15.85 2.97 -4.97
C ALA A 129 -14.58 3.77 -5.32
N VAL A 130 -14.69 4.85 -6.10
CA VAL A 130 -13.57 5.75 -6.46
C VAL A 130 -13.96 7.21 -6.15
N PRO A 131 -13.60 7.75 -4.97
CA PRO A 131 -13.96 9.11 -4.55
C PRO A 131 -13.45 10.23 -5.47
N GLU A 132 -12.30 10.02 -6.13
CA GLU A 132 -11.63 11.00 -6.99
C GLU A 132 -12.24 11.07 -8.41
N LEU A 133 -12.98 10.03 -8.82
CA LEU A 133 -13.58 9.91 -10.14
C LEU A 133 -14.71 10.93 -10.32
N HIS A 134 -14.58 11.85 -11.27
CA HIS A 134 -15.60 12.83 -11.64
C HIS A 134 -16.34 12.46 -12.94
N PHE A 135 -15.67 11.79 -13.88
CA PHE A 135 -16.17 11.51 -15.22
C PHE A 135 -16.00 10.03 -15.59
N ILE A 136 -17.00 9.46 -16.26
CA ILE A 136 -16.88 8.18 -16.95
C ILE A 136 -17.16 8.45 -18.43
N PHE A 137 -16.21 8.16 -19.31
CA PHE A 137 -16.41 8.24 -20.76
C PHE A 137 -16.85 6.90 -21.34
N LEU A 138 -17.60 6.97 -22.43
CA LEU A 138 -17.99 5.86 -23.28
C LEU A 138 -17.81 6.27 -24.74
N ILE A 139 -17.07 5.46 -25.50
CA ILE A 139 -16.76 5.74 -26.90
C ILE A 139 -17.39 4.62 -27.73
N VAL A 140 -18.14 4.96 -28.77
CA VAL A 140 -18.84 4.00 -29.64
C VAL A 140 -18.78 4.47 -31.12
N PRO A 141 -18.88 3.56 -32.11
CA PRO A 141 -18.89 3.97 -33.51
C PRO A 141 -20.05 4.92 -33.80
N SER A 142 -19.79 6.03 -34.50
CA SER A 142 -20.78 7.12 -34.73
C SER A 142 -22.07 6.67 -35.45
N TYR A 143 -22.02 5.58 -36.21
CA TYR A 143 -23.19 4.98 -36.87
C TYR A 143 -24.08 4.14 -35.94
N MET A 144 -23.74 4.00 -34.65
CA MET A 144 -24.52 3.29 -33.64
C MET A 144 -25.15 4.25 -32.65
N SER A 145 -26.39 3.96 -32.24
CA SER A 145 -26.99 4.58 -31.05
C SER A 145 -26.70 3.75 -29.80
N LEU A 146 -26.55 4.42 -28.66
CA LEU A 146 -26.33 3.82 -27.33
C LEU A 146 -27.44 2.86 -26.85
N GLY A 147 -28.58 2.81 -27.54
CA GLY A 147 -29.78 2.11 -27.09
C GLY A 147 -30.45 2.81 -25.89
N SER A 148 -31.63 2.33 -25.52
CA SER A 148 -32.48 2.93 -24.46
C SER A 148 -31.92 2.79 -23.03
N THR A 149 -30.81 2.09 -22.83
CA THR A 149 -30.19 1.90 -21.52
C THR A 149 -29.14 2.96 -21.23
N LEU A 150 -28.06 3.00 -22.02
CA LEU A 150 -26.88 3.83 -21.75
C LEU A 150 -27.19 5.33 -21.90
N ILE A 151 -28.08 5.69 -22.83
CA ILE A 151 -28.58 7.07 -23.03
C ILE A 151 -29.38 7.65 -21.84
N THR A 152 -29.62 6.87 -20.78
CA THR A 152 -30.25 7.36 -19.53
C THR A 152 -29.24 7.80 -18.46
N VAL A 153 -27.95 7.76 -18.80
CA VAL A 153 -26.79 7.97 -17.93
C VAL A 153 -25.62 8.69 -18.65
N PHE A 154 -25.58 8.61 -19.99
CA PHE A 154 -24.52 9.14 -20.84
C PHE A 154 -25.04 10.19 -21.82
N ASP A 155 -24.50 11.39 -21.74
CA ASP A 155 -24.77 12.53 -22.65
C ASP A 155 -23.69 12.61 -23.74
N GLN A 156 -24.00 13.08 -24.95
CA GLN A 156 -23.03 13.15 -26.05
C GLN A 156 -22.24 14.46 -26.00
N VAL A 157 -20.91 14.38 -26.06
CA VAL A 157 -20.00 15.54 -26.13
C VAL A 157 -19.72 15.91 -27.58
N GLY A 158 -19.34 14.93 -28.40
CA GLY A 158 -18.97 15.14 -29.80
C GLY A 158 -18.47 13.85 -30.46
N ASN A 159 -17.65 14.00 -31.51
CA ASN A 159 -17.06 12.88 -32.26
C ASN A 159 -15.53 13.04 -32.35
N ILE A 160 -14.79 11.93 -32.34
CA ILE A 160 -13.33 11.86 -32.55
C ILE A 160 -13.04 10.82 -33.65
N PRO A 161 -12.15 11.09 -34.62
CA PRO A 161 -11.74 10.11 -35.63
C PRO A 161 -10.86 8.99 -35.03
N ASN A 162 -10.90 7.80 -35.63
CA ASN A 162 -10.06 6.66 -35.23
C ASN A 162 -8.63 6.80 -35.78
N LEU A 163 -7.60 6.48 -34.98
CA LEU A 163 -6.18 6.56 -35.38
C LEU A 163 -5.78 5.57 -36.48
N THR A 164 -6.62 4.57 -36.77
CA THR A 164 -6.32 3.44 -37.67
C THR A 164 -7.29 3.25 -38.83
N TYR A 165 -8.47 3.88 -38.80
CA TYR A 165 -9.53 3.70 -39.80
C TYR A 165 -10.27 5.01 -40.05
N ASP A 166 -10.83 5.15 -41.25
CA ASP A 166 -11.67 6.29 -41.65
C ASP A 166 -13.11 6.12 -41.11
N GLU A 167 -13.23 5.97 -39.78
CA GLU A 167 -14.48 5.86 -39.03
C GLU A 167 -14.47 6.85 -37.84
N ASP A 168 -15.48 7.71 -37.77
CA ASP A 168 -15.73 8.58 -36.61
C ASP A 168 -16.35 7.80 -35.44
N PHE A 169 -15.93 8.12 -34.22
CA PHE A 169 -16.46 7.57 -32.97
C PHE A 169 -17.14 8.67 -32.16
N ALA A 170 -18.38 8.44 -31.77
CA ALA A 170 -19.12 9.33 -30.88
C ALA A 170 -18.63 9.14 -29.43
N VAL A 171 -18.33 10.25 -28.77
CA VAL A 171 -17.87 10.33 -27.38
C VAL A 171 -19.03 10.77 -26.51
N TYR A 172 -19.29 9.97 -25.48
CA TYR A 172 -20.30 10.23 -24.47
C TYR A 172 -19.67 10.30 -23.08
N ILE A 173 -20.25 11.14 -22.22
CA ILE A 173 -19.79 11.40 -20.85
C ILE A 173 -20.90 11.11 -19.84
N CYS A 174 -20.53 10.57 -18.69
CA CYS A 174 -21.37 10.44 -17.51
C CYS A 174 -20.72 11.22 -16.36
N HIS A 175 -21.44 12.20 -15.83
CA HIS A 175 -20.97 13.11 -14.79
C HIS A 175 -21.32 12.62 -13.38
N ARG A 176 -20.34 12.63 -12.46
CA ARG A 176 -20.57 12.27 -11.04
C ARG A 176 -21.72 13.04 -10.41
N HIS A 177 -21.84 14.35 -10.69
CA HIS A 177 -22.87 15.19 -10.04
C HIS A 177 -24.31 14.75 -10.36
N SER A 178 -24.55 14.11 -11.51
CA SER A 178 -25.87 13.59 -11.92
C SER A 178 -26.31 12.34 -11.14
N HIS A 179 -25.39 11.73 -10.38
CA HIS A 179 -25.63 10.56 -9.53
C HIS A 179 -25.26 10.77 -8.06
N TYR A 180 -24.38 11.75 -7.79
CA TYR A 180 -23.70 11.96 -6.53
C TYR A 180 -23.27 13.45 -6.43
N PRO A 181 -24.22 14.37 -6.17
CA PRO A 181 -23.96 15.81 -6.10
C PRO A 181 -22.89 16.15 -5.04
N GLN A 182 -22.38 17.37 -5.12
CA GLN A 182 -21.49 17.90 -4.08
C GLN A 182 -22.34 18.30 -2.86
N LEU A 183 -21.86 17.96 -1.65
CA LEU A 183 -22.57 18.32 -0.43
C LEU A 183 -22.42 19.83 -0.18
N HIS A 184 -23.51 20.50 0.20
CA HIS A 184 -23.41 21.85 0.76
C HIS A 184 -22.94 21.73 2.21
N ILE A 185 -22.05 22.62 2.64
CA ILE A 185 -21.40 22.56 3.96
C ILE A 185 -21.48 23.94 4.60
N ARG A 186 -21.94 23.99 5.85
CA ARG A 186 -22.15 25.23 6.62
C ARG A 186 -21.86 25.01 8.11
N LYS A 187 -21.83 26.10 8.89
CA LYS A 187 -21.85 25.98 10.36
C LYS A 187 -23.18 25.32 10.82
N ALA A 188 -23.07 24.54 11.89
CA ALA A 188 -24.20 23.88 12.53
C ALA A 188 -25.11 24.88 13.27
N ARG A 189 -26.38 24.53 13.37
CA ARG A 189 -27.45 25.20 14.13
C ARG A 189 -28.08 24.21 15.10
N VAL A 190 -28.66 24.69 16.19
CA VAL A 190 -29.34 23.83 17.17
C VAL A 190 -30.48 23.03 16.53
N GLU A 191 -31.11 23.58 15.48
CA GLU A 191 -32.10 22.92 14.62
C GLU A 191 -31.59 21.60 13.99
N ASP A 192 -30.28 21.50 13.67
CA ASP A 192 -29.70 20.32 13.02
C ASP A 192 -29.63 19.09 13.97
N HIS A 193 -29.89 19.27 15.26
CA HIS A 193 -29.82 18.22 16.29
C HIS A 193 -30.70 16.99 15.94
N ASP A 194 -31.94 17.24 15.54
CA ASP A 194 -32.94 16.17 15.36
C ASP A 194 -32.70 15.35 14.07
N ASP A 195 -32.10 15.95 13.04
CA ASP A 195 -31.64 15.28 11.82
C ASP A 195 -30.43 14.37 12.08
N LEU A 196 -29.50 14.84 12.93
CA LEU A 196 -28.22 14.18 13.20
C LEU A 196 -28.34 13.07 14.25
N MET A 197 -29.26 13.19 15.22
CA MET A 197 -29.42 12.22 16.30
C MET A 197 -29.68 10.78 15.79
N PRO A 198 -30.53 10.52 14.77
CA PRO A 198 -30.66 9.20 14.15
C PRO A 198 -29.34 8.63 13.59
N ILE A 199 -28.48 9.47 13.00
CA ILE A 199 -27.19 9.06 12.44
C ILE A 199 -26.25 8.65 13.58
N PHE A 200 -26.17 9.44 14.65
CA PHE A 200 -25.39 9.06 15.84
C PHE A 200 -25.91 7.78 16.51
N MET A 201 -27.24 7.62 16.65
CA MET A 201 -27.84 6.44 17.28
C MET A 201 -27.64 5.15 16.46
N TYR A 202 -27.53 5.25 15.13
CA TYR A 202 -27.19 4.10 14.29
C TYR A 202 -25.73 3.64 14.48
N HIS A 203 -24.80 4.57 14.69
CA HIS A 203 -23.37 4.27 14.78
C HIS A 203 -22.85 4.01 16.21
N ASN A 204 -23.39 4.67 17.23
CA ASN A 204 -22.87 4.54 18.60
C ASN A 204 -23.89 4.96 19.70
N THR A 205 -24.46 4.00 20.41
CA THR A 205 -25.34 4.25 21.57
C THR A 205 -24.59 4.79 22.80
N ILE A 206 -23.31 4.42 22.96
CA ILE A 206 -22.49 4.72 24.15
C ILE A 206 -22.28 6.24 24.31
N LEU A 207 -22.26 7.01 23.22
CA LEU A 207 -22.13 8.47 23.28
C LEU A 207 -23.31 9.11 24.06
N LYS A 208 -24.53 8.62 23.84
CA LYS A 208 -25.73 9.10 24.56
C LYS A 208 -25.75 8.64 26.01
N GLU A 209 -25.24 7.45 26.31
CA GLU A 209 -25.07 6.96 27.68
C GLU A 209 -23.98 7.73 28.45
N THR A 210 -22.96 8.24 27.74
CA THR A 210 -21.80 8.95 28.34
C THR A 210 -22.05 10.45 28.52
N TYR A 211 -22.69 11.10 27.54
CA TYR A 211 -22.85 12.56 27.49
C TYR A 211 -24.31 13.05 27.56
N GLY A 212 -25.28 12.13 27.70
CA GLY A 212 -26.71 12.46 27.81
C GLY A 212 -27.39 12.70 26.45
N GLU A 213 -28.67 13.09 26.49
CA GLU A 213 -29.48 13.25 25.26
C GLU A 213 -29.16 14.53 24.48
N TYR A 214 -28.68 15.58 25.15
CA TYR A 214 -28.51 16.94 24.59
C TYR A 214 -27.07 17.30 24.21
N PHE A 215 -26.11 16.37 24.33
CA PHE A 215 -24.67 16.63 24.13
C PHE A 215 -24.35 17.33 22.79
N LEU A 216 -25.10 17.00 21.73
CA LEU A 216 -24.91 17.56 20.40
C LEU A 216 -25.41 19.00 20.31
N ALA A 217 -26.50 19.34 21.01
CA ALA A 217 -26.98 20.72 21.12
C ALA A 217 -25.98 21.57 21.92
N GLU A 218 -25.48 21.07 23.05
CA GLU A 218 -24.46 21.75 23.86
C GLU A 218 -23.17 22.02 23.05
N LEU A 219 -22.70 21.05 22.26
CA LEU A 219 -21.54 21.23 21.35
C LEU A 219 -21.79 22.24 20.22
N ILE A 220 -23.05 22.41 19.78
CA ILE A 220 -23.43 23.37 18.73
C ILE A 220 -23.63 24.77 19.32
N GLU A 221 -24.09 24.89 20.56
CA GLU A 221 -24.21 26.17 21.27
C GLU A 221 -22.84 26.68 21.76
N ALA A 222 -21.91 25.80 22.15
CA ALA A 222 -20.56 26.12 22.61
C ALA A 222 -19.57 26.50 21.49
N GLN A 223 -20.06 27.00 20.34
CA GLN A 223 -19.20 27.50 19.26
C GLN A 223 -18.60 28.87 19.61
N ASP A 224 -17.28 28.99 19.52
CA ASP A 224 -16.52 30.23 19.78
C ASP A 224 -15.52 30.49 18.63
N GLU A 225 -14.41 31.20 18.88
CA GLU A 225 -13.34 31.47 17.89
C GLU A 225 -12.39 30.29 17.65
N GLU A 226 -12.35 29.33 18.58
CA GLU A 226 -11.46 28.16 18.56
C GLU A 226 -12.18 26.84 18.27
N ASN A 227 -13.47 26.78 18.62
CA ASN A 227 -14.35 25.61 18.56
C ASN A 227 -15.48 25.89 17.57
N HIS A 228 -15.66 25.02 16.58
CA HIS A 228 -16.70 25.16 15.58
C HIS A 228 -17.40 23.83 15.30
N ALA A 229 -18.70 23.90 15.05
CA ALA A 229 -19.51 22.77 14.61
C ALA A 229 -19.94 23.00 13.15
N VAL A 230 -19.75 21.99 12.31
CA VAL A 230 -19.96 22.06 10.85
C VAL A 230 -20.87 20.90 10.44
N VAL A 231 -21.86 21.18 9.59
CA VAL A 231 -22.74 20.15 9.00
C VAL A 231 -22.63 20.13 7.49
N CYS A 232 -22.91 18.98 6.90
CA CYS A 232 -23.26 18.87 5.49
C CYS A 232 -24.77 18.66 5.32
N GLU A 233 -25.38 19.38 4.38
CA GLU A 233 -26.82 19.34 4.13
C GLU A 233 -27.16 18.88 2.72
N VAL A 234 -28.30 18.19 2.60
CA VAL A 234 -28.91 17.74 1.35
C VAL A 234 -30.41 18.05 1.43
N GLU A 235 -30.93 18.81 0.47
CA GLU A 235 -32.34 19.24 0.40
C GLU A 235 -32.87 19.96 1.67
N GLY A 236 -31.96 20.51 2.48
CA GLY A 236 -32.23 21.21 3.73
C GLY A 236 -32.10 20.37 5.01
N ILE A 237 -31.84 19.06 4.88
CA ILE A 237 -31.65 18.10 5.99
C ILE A 237 -30.16 17.92 6.27
N ALA A 238 -29.74 17.89 7.53
CA ALA A 238 -28.35 17.64 7.92
C ALA A 238 -28.00 16.13 7.84
N VAL A 239 -27.10 15.76 6.91
CA VAL A 239 -26.73 14.34 6.64
C VAL A 239 -25.34 13.95 7.18
N GLY A 240 -24.71 14.83 7.94
CA GLY A 240 -23.42 14.60 8.59
C GLY A 240 -22.91 15.81 9.36
N PHE A 241 -22.00 15.56 10.29
CA PHE A 241 -21.52 16.52 11.29
C PHE A 241 -20.02 16.38 11.54
N MET A 242 -19.35 17.50 11.82
CA MET A 242 -17.95 17.54 12.25
C MET A 242 -17.77 18.65 13.31
N SER A 243 -17.28 18.27 14.49
CA SER A 243 -16.80 19.22 15.51
C SER A 243 -15.27 19.37 15.39
N ILE A 244 -14.79 20.61 15.35
CA ILE A 244 -13.37 20.95 15.21
C ILE A 244 -12.93 21.95 16.30
N CYS A 245 -11.68 21.81 16.75
CA CYS A 245 -11.09 22.60 17.84
C CYS A 245 -9.63 22.96 17.56
N SER A 246 -9.24 24.22 17.73
CA SER A 246 -7.86 24.68 17.53
C SER A 246 -6.92 24.39 18.71
N ARG A 247 -7.44 24.08 19.91
CA ARG A 247 -6.65 23.78 21.11
C ARG A 247 -6.10 22.35 21.11
N VAL A 248 -4.95 22.17 20.47
CA VAL A 248 -4.19 20.90 20.46
C VAL A 248 -3.09 20.90 21.53
N ASN A 249 -3.01 19.85 22.36
CA ASN A 249 -1.92 19.66 23.32
C ASN A 249 -0.63 19.17 22.62
N MET A 250 0.11 20.10 22.02
CA MET A 250 1.32 19.80 21.26
C MET A 250 2.39 19.04 22.06
N LYS A 251 2.56 19.35 23.35
CA LYS A 251 3.57 18.70 24.21
C LYS A 251 3.35 17.20 24.30
N LEU A 252 2.11 16.78 24.59
CA LEU A 252 1.73 15.37 24.65
C LEU A 252 1.96 14.66 23.29
N LEU A 253 1.70 15.36 22.17
CA LEU A 253 1.94 14.80 20.84
C LEU A 253 3.44 14.64 20.53
N HIS A 254 4.27 15.64 20.83
CA HIS A 254 5.74 15.56 20.71
C HIS A 254 6.35 14.50 21.65
N GLU A 255 5.71 14.24 22.79
CA GLU A 255 6.13 13.19 23.72
C GLU A 255 5.79 11.77 23.23
N CYS A 256 4.70 11.61 22.48
CA CYS A 256 4.11 10.32 22.13
C CYS A 256 4.33 9.86 20.67
N PHE A 257 4.53 10.78 19.72
CA PHE A 257 4.49 10.48 18.28
C PHE A 257 5.66 11.06 17.49
N ASP A 258 6.13 10.31 16.48
CA ASP A 258 7.14 10.78 15.53
C ASP A 258 6.51 11.75 14.51
N LEU A 259 6.61 13.04 14.84
CA LEU A 259 6.13 14.15 14.01
C LEU A 259 7.23 14.80 13.18
N GLY A 260 8.42 14.18 13.05
CA GLY A 260 9.55 14.72 12.30
C GLY A 260 9.22 15.03 10.83
N LEU A 261 8.45 14.15 10.20
CA LEU A 261 7.98 14.28 8.80
C LEU A 261 7.06 15.48 8.55
N PHE A 262 6.51 16.11 9.60
CA PHE A 262 5.59 17.24 9.51
C PHE A 262 6.04 18.43 10.38
N HIS A 263 7.34 18.53 10.67
CA HIS A 263 7.92 19.61 11.46
C HIS A 263 7.23 19.84 12.81
N GLY A 264 6.90 18.75 13.51
CA GLY A 264 6.20 18.82 14.79
C GLY A 264 4.76 19.34 14.72
N LEU A 265 4.19 19.54 13.52
CA LEU A 265 2.95 20.26 13.24
C LEU A 265 3.00 21.76 13.62
N CYS A 266 4.22 22.32 13.73
CA CYS A 266 4.47 23.73 14.00
C CYS A 266 4.90 24.49 12.74
N ILE A 267 4.80 25.82 12.77
CA ILE A 267 5.44 26.70 11.77
C ILE A 267 6.96 26.69 12.03
N PRO A 268 7.84 26.52 11.02
CA PRO A 268 9.29 26.55 11.25
C PRO A 268 9.81 27.85 11.87
N HIS A 269 10.71 27.72 12.84
CA HIS A 269 11.32 28.81 13.61
C HIS A 269 12.86 28.69 13.59
N PRO A 270 13.63 29.80 13.57
CA PRO A 270 15.10 29.74 13.57
C PRO A 270 15.72 29.07 14.81
N ASP A 271 14.99 29.01 15.93
CA ASP A 271 15.42 28.38 17.17
C ASP A 271 15.00 26.89 17.29
N ASP A 272 14.48 26.28 16.22
CA ASP A 272 14.11 24.86 16.21
C ASP A 272 15.35 23.95 16.21
N VAL A 273 15.40 23.00 17.15
CA VAL A 273 16.52 22.06 17.28
C VAL A 273 16.13 20.75 16.61
N LEU A 274 16.53 20.57 15.34
CA LEU A 274 16.11 19.45 14.49
C LEU A 274 17.09 18.28 14.41
N GLU A 275 18.38 18.55 14.62
CA GLU A 275 19.44 17.55 14.70
C GLU A 275 19.98 17.48 16.13
N PRO A 276 20.49 16.32 16.58
CA PRO A 276 21.23 16.26 17.83
C PRO A 276 22.43 17.23 17.76
N PRO A 277 22.71 18.00 18.83
CA PRO A 277 23.93 18.79 18.89
C PRO A 277 25.13 17.88 18.59
N GLN A 278 25.89 18.21 17.54
CA GLN A 278 27.11 17.47 17.25
C GLN A 278 28.02 17.63 18.45
N GLU A 279 28.33 16.52 19.14
CA GLU A 279 29.34 16.52 20.19
C GLU A 279 30.64 17.04 19.57
N LEU A 280 31.04 18.23 20.02
CA LEU A 280 32.34 18.77 19.68
C LEU A 280 33.36 17.77 20.21
N ASN A 281 33.98 17.01 19.31
CA ASN A 281 35.11 16.14 19.63
C ASN A 281 36.20 17.00 20.27
N VAL A 282 36.20 17.08 21.60
CA VAL A 282 37.20 17.80 22.36
C VAL A 282 38.53 17.16 22.02
N GLN A 283 39.44 17.99 21.53
CA GLN A 283 40.64 17.50 20.88
C GLN A 283 41.56 16.86 21.93
N GLU A 284 41.53 15.52 22.04
CA GLU A 284 42.53 14.74 22.79
C GLU A 284 43.89 14.84 22.08
N SER A 285 44.52 15.99 22.28
CA SER A 285 45.86 16.31 21.81
C SER A 285 46.57 17.07 22.92
N GLN A 286 47.81 16.66 23.22
CA GLN A 286 48.69 17.24 24.24
C GLN A 286 48.39 16.86 25.71
N ASP A 287 48.32 15.56 26.03
CA ASP A 287 48.76 15.09 27.37
C ASP A 287 49.38 13.67 27.40
N ALA A 288 49.94 13.22 26.26
CA ALA A 288 50.58 11.90 26.12
C ALA A 288 52.04 11.93 25.58
N GLU A 289 52.58 13.11 25.20
CA GLU A 289 53.93 13.26 24.63
C GLU A 289 54.92 14.03 25.54
N LEU A 290 54.76 13.93 26.85
CA LEU A 290 55.69 14.52 27.84
C LEU A 290 56.42 13.50 28.72
N ARG A 291 56.90 12.41 28.11
CA ARG A 291 57.90 11.47 28.68
C ARG A 291 58.49 10.55 27.59
N ASN A 292 59.55 11.02 26.90
CA ASN A 292 60.68 10.22 26.36
C ASN A 292 61.52 11.03 25.34
N SER A 293 62.29 12.02 25.80
CA SER A 293 63.12 12.85 24.90
C SER A 293 64.39 13.42 25.56
N SER A 294 65.08 12.62 26.39
CA SER A 294 66.41 13.00 26.89
C SER A 294 67.23 11.81 27.44
N GLN A 295 68.08 11.18 26.61
CA GLN A 295 69.54 11.25 26.75
C GLN A 295 70.28 10.44 25.68
N ASP A 296 71.58 10.75 25.55
CA ASP A 296 72.34 10.61 24.31
C ASP A 296 73.05 9.26 24.09
N SER A 297 73.37 9.06 22.81
CA SER A 297 74.18 8.04 22.14
C SER A 297 75.36 7.38 22.88
N GLN A 298 75.61 6.10 22.55
CA GLN A 298 76.80 5.69 21.75
C GLN A 298 76.81 4.20 21.31
N LYS A 299 77.23 3.96 20.05
CA LYS A 299 78.07 2.85 19.48
C LYS A 299 77.83 1.39 20.00
N THR A 300 77.70 0.34 19.17
CA THR A 300 77.96 0.12 17.72
C THR A 300 77.06 -1.07 17.23
N VAL A 301 77.22 -1.84 16.13
CA VAL A 301 78.33 -2.17 15.21
C VAL A 301 77.81 -2.63 13.81
N GLU A 302 78.73 -3.03 12.94
CA GLU A 302 78.65 -3.79 11.66
C GLU A 302 77.65 -4.98 11.58
N GLU A 303 77.30 -5.59 10.43
CA GLU A 303 77.14 -5.19 9.00
C GLU A 303 76.37 -6.35 8.24
N PRO A 304 76.35 -6.61 6.89
CA PRO A 304 75.05 -6.78 6.21
C PRO A 304 74.87 -8.01 5.26
N LEU A 305 73.74 -8.03 4.51
CA LEU A 305 73.41 -8.84 3.31
C LEU A 305 73.15 -10.35 3.56
N GLU A 306 72.44 -11.13 2.71
CA GLU A 306 72.20 -11.09 1.26
C GLU A 306 70.75 -11.38 0.78
N HIS A 307 70.52 -11.22 -0.53
CA HIS A 307 69.37 -11.75 -1.30
C HIS A 307 69.58 -13.23 -1.70
N VAL A 308 68.51 -13.94 -2.09
CA VAL A 308 68.29 -14.49 -3.47
C VAL A 308 67.12 -15.49 -3.51
N SER A 309 66.39 -15.51 -4.63
CA SER A 309 65.28 -16.41 -4.97
C SER A 309 65.70 -17.61 -5.82
N SER A 310 64.95 -18.72 -5.80
CA SER A 310 64.42 -19.38 -7.03
C SER A 310 63.64 -20.68 -6.76
N GLU A 311 62.83 -21.08 -7.75
CA GLU A 311 62.07 -22.34 -7.80
C GLU A 311 62.90 -23.53 -8.34
N ALA A 312 62.50 -24.77 -8.03
CA ALA A 312 62.78 -25.94 -8.89
C ALA A 312 61.72 -27.05 -8.73
N ARG A 313 61.50 -27.87 -9.78
CA ARG A 313 60.51 -28.97 -9.83
C ARG A 313 61.15 -30.30 -10.27
N LYS A 314 60.70 -31.44 -9.71
CA LYS A 314 60.43 -32.79 -10.32
C LYS A 314 60.22 -33.84 -9.18
N ARG A 315 59.20 -34.72 -9.21
CA ARG A 315 59.00 -35.99 -9.98
C ARG A 315 60.04 -37.08 -9.64
N GLU A 316 59.76 -38.40 -9.62
CA GLU A 316 58.63 -39.30 -10.00
C GLU A 316 58.39 -40.33 -8.84
N SER A 317 57.29 -41.07 -8.57
CA SER A 317 56.26 -41.88 -9.31
C SER A 317 56.46 -43.42 -9.17
N ILE A 318 55.45 -44.25 -9.54
CA ILE A 318 55.35 -45.76 -9.57
C ILE A 318 54.69 -46.43 -8.32
N GLN A 319 53.81 -47.47 -8.37
CA GLN A 319 52.81 -47.95 -9.37
C GLN A 319 51.91 -49.12 -8.84
N GLY A 320 50.66 -49.26 -9.31
CA GLY A 320 49.77 -50.45 -9.19
C GLY A 320 48.27 -50.07 -9.08
N LYS A 321 47.36 -50.31 -10.05
CA LYS A 321 46.72 -51.55 -10.58
C LYS A 321 45.71 -52.24 -9.61
N ILE A 322 44.52 -52.73 -10.01
CA ILE A 322 43.53 -52.40 -11.09
C ILE A 322 42.24 -53.26 -10.88
N MET A 323 41.01 -52.70 -11.06
CA MET A 323 39.69 -53.39 -11.27
C MET A 323 39.19 -54.39 -10.16
N GLU A 324 37.91 -54.81 -10.01
CA GLU A 324 36.62 -54.46 -10.67
C GLU A 324 35.36 -54.70 -9.76
N GLU A 325 34.20 -54.30 -10.27
CA GLU A 325 32.76 -54.53 -9.95
C GLU A 325 32.23 -55.28 -8.69
N ALA A 326 31.37 -54.55 -7.96
CA ALA A 326 29.91 -54.78 -7.71
C ALA A 326 29.30 -56.05 -7.02
N ALA A 327 28.16 -55.76 -6.35
CA ALA A 327 26.92 -56.56 -6.17
C ALA A 327 26.61 -57.17 -4.78
N ILE A 328 25.33 -56.98 -4.35
CA ILE A 328 24.47 -57.94 -3.59
C ILE A 328 24.89 -58.20 -2.10
N GLU A 329 24.04 -58.41 -1.08
CA GLU A 329 22.56 -58.36 -0.89
C GLU A 329 22.28 -57.58 0.45
N GLU A 330 21.18 -57.62 1.21
CA GLU A 330 20.08 -58.59 1.37
C GLU A 330 18.78 -57.93 1.86
N LEU A 331 17.63 -58.47 1.47
CA LEU A 331 16.32 -58.16 2.07
C LEU A 331 15.97 -59.21 3.12
N SER A 332 15.06 -58.88 4.04
CA SER A 332 14.02 -59.84 4.41
C SER A 332 12.64 -59.18 4.51
N SER A 333 11.63 -59.93 4.08
CA SER A 333 10.22 -59.56 4.02
C SER A 333 9.38 -60.67 4.68
N ILE A 334 8.08 -60.43 4.96
CA ILE A 334 6.94 -61.39 5.03
C ILE A 334 5.82 -60.79 5.92
N VAL A 335 4.51 -60.97 5.66
CA VAL A 335 3.74 -61.07 4.40
C VAL A 335 2.24 -60.90 4.76
N GLN A 336 1.40 -60.41 3.82
CA GLN A 336 -0.10 -60.47 3.87
C GLN A 336 -0.80 -59.70 5.04
N SER A 337 -2.11 -59.42 5.04
CA SER A 337 -3.10 -59.22 3.95
C SER A 337 -4.45 -58.67 4.50
N GLY A 338 -5.19 -57.89 3.71
CA GLY A 338 -6.67 -57.98 3.67
C GLY A 338 -7.52 -57.01 4.52
N ASN A 339 -8.27 -56.16 3.80
CA ASN A 339 -9.72 -55.87 3.92
C ASN A 339 -10.41 -55.28 5.19
N THR A 340 -11.36 -54.38 4.88
CA THR A 340 -12.73 -54.15 5.44
C THR A 340 -13.01 -53.34 6.73
N SER A 341 -14.14 -52.59 6.65
CA SER A 341 -14.96 -51.91 7.70
C SER A 341 -14.29 -50.80 8.54
N GLU A 342 -14.82 -49.59 8.71
CA GLU A 342 -16.19 -49.07 9.00
C GLU A 342 -16.67 -49.23 10.46
N ILE A 343 -17.52 -48.30 10.92
CA ILE A 343 -18.28 -48.25 12.21
C ILE A 343 -17.38 -47.90 13.42
N GLU A 344 -17.40 -46.65 13.94
CA GLU A 344 -18.42 -45.92 14.75
C GLU A 344 -18.27 -46.15 16.27
N ASP A 345 -18.41 -45.06 17.05
CA ASP A 345 -18.83 -44.94 18.46
C ASP A 345 -18.09 -45.77 19.56
N LEU A 346 -17.96 -45.31 20.81
CA LEU A 346 -18.97 -44.69 21.67
C LEU A 346 -18.37 -43.82 22.79
N GLU A 347 -19.22 -43.01 23.42
CA GLU A 347 -18.93 -42.07 24.51
C GLU A 347 -18.76 -42.70 25.92
N ASN A 348 -18.47 -41.81 26.88
CA ASN A 348 -18.88 -41.82 28.31
C ASN A 348 -18.20 -42.76 29.33
N LEU A 349 -17.56 -42.11 30.32
CA LEU A 349 -17.76 -42.22 31.79
C LEU A 349 -16.50 -41.70 32.51
N GLY A 350 -16.54 -40.87 33.56
CA GLY A 350 -17.68 -40.18 34.21
C GLY A 350 -17.48 -40.09 35.73
N GLN A 351 -17.47 -38.86 36.30
CA GLN A 351 -17.37 -38.56 37.75
C GLN A 351 -16.04 -39.04 38.41
N GLU A 352 -15.54 -38.60 39.58
CA GLU A 352 -15.89 -37.56 40.58
C GLU A 352 -14.56 -37.14 41.30
N SER A 353 -14.41 -36.21 42.25
CA SER A 353 -15.33 -35.46 43.13
C SER A 353 -14.70 -34.14 43.67
N THR A 354 -15.55 -33.29 44.24
CA THR A 354 -15.38 -32.24 45.29
C THR A 354 -13.99 -31.83 45.83
N GLU A 355 -13.76 -30.51 45.79
CA GLU A 355 -13.46 -29.59 46.93
C GLU A 355 -12.65 -30.09 48.15
N ASP A 356 -11.57 -29.36 48.49
CA ASP A 356 -11.37 -28.87 49.86
C ASP A 356 -10.54 -27.57 49.85
N ASP A 357 -10.86 -26.62 50.73
CA ASP A 357 -10.41 -25.22 50.65
C ASP A 357 -9.45 -24.88 51.82
N THR A 358 -8.23 -24.43 51.55
CA THR A 358 -7.32 -23.92 52.61
C THR A 358 -6.51 -22.70 52.17
N SER A 359 -7.00 -21.52 52.57
CA SER A 359 -6.24 -20.28 52.50
C SER A 359 -5.32 -20.11 53.71
N TYR A 360 -4.06 -19.72 53.48
CA TYR A 360 -3.18 -19.16 54.52
C TYR A 360 -2.31 -18.03 53.96
N CYS A 361 -2.03 -17.05 54.80
CA CYS A 361 -1.57 -15.72 54.36
C CYS A 361 -0.04 -15.56 54.28
N VAL A 362 0.36 -14.70 53.33
CA VAL A 362 1.46 -13.71 53.39
C VAL A 362 2.69 -14.04 54.25
N SER A 363 3.83 -14.19 53.58
CA SER A 363 5.14 -13.85 54.14
C SER A 363 5.91 -12.91 53.20
N ASN A 364 5.79 -11.60 53.45
CA ASN A 364 6.62 -10.60 52.77
C ASN A 364 8.07 -10.73 53.23
N VAL A 365 8.99 -11.03 52.31
CA VAL A 365 10.44 -10.82 52.50
C VAL A 365 10.92 -9.81 51.45
N SER A 366 10.91 -8.55 51.85
CA SER A 366 11.32 -7.42 51.01
C SER A 366 12.85 -7.32 50.90
N SER A 367 13.43 -8.00 49.92
CA SER A 367 14.83 -7.79 49.51
C SER A 367 14.90 -6.69 48.45
N ALA A 368 14.94 -5.43 48.90
CA ALA A 368 15.00 -4.25 48.05
C ALA A 368 16.37 -4.09 47.36
N ALA A 369 16.62 -4.87 46.32
CA ALA A 369 17.71 -4.63 45.38
C ALA A 369 17.24 -3.61 44.33
N SER A 370 17.55 -2.32 44.57
CA SER A 370 17.26 -1.24 43.62
C SER A 370 18.16 -1.35 42.39
N VAL A 371 17.79 -2.22 41.45
CA VAL A 371 18.40 -2.26 40.12
C VAL A 371 17.95 -1.00 39.37
N SER A 372 18.79 0.04 39.43
CA SER A 372 18.69 1.18 38.53
C SER A 372 18.79 0.66 37.10
N LEU A 373 17.67 0.70 36.37
CA LEU A 373 17.71 0.52 34.92
C LEU A 373 18.67 1.59 34.36
N PRO A 374 19.67 1.22 33.54
CA PRO A 374 20.46 2.22 32.85
C PRO A 374 19.52 3.02 31.94
N GLU A 375 19.64 4.34 31.96
CA GLU A 375 18.80 5.23 31.16
C GLU A 375 18.86 4.80 29.69
N GLU A 376 17.70 4.57 29.08
CA GLU A 376 17.63 4.21 27.66
C GLU A 376 18.27 5.34 26.86
N THR A 377 19.16 5.02 25.92
CA THR A 377 19.81 6.00 25.05
C THR A 377 18.74 6.82 24.35
N SER A 378 18.54 8.05 24.80
CA SER A 378 17.40 8.86 24.42
C SER A 378 17.52 9.19 22.94
N LYS A 379 16.64 8.58 22.12
CA LYS A 379 16.50 8.96 20.71
C LYS A 379 16.23 10.46 20.67
N PHE A 380 17.12 11.19 20.02
CA PHE A 380 17.03 12.66 19.97
C PHE A 380 15.62 13.07 19.53
N ARG A 381 14.97 13.89 20.35
CA ARG A 381 13.64 14.42 20.09
C ARG A 381 13.80 15.86 19.60
N PRO A 382 13.42 16.16 18.34
CA PRO A 382 13.42 17.53 17.85
C PRO A 382 12.60 18.45 18.75
N ILE A 383 13.11 19.66 19.00
CA ILE A 383 12.43 20.66 19.80
C ILE A 383 11.93 21.77 18.88
N TYR A 384 10.60 21.92 18.83
CA TYR A 384 9.92 22.91 18.00
C TYR A 384 9.50 24.11 18.86
N MET A 385 10.04 25.28 18.57
CA MET A 385 9.74 26.55 19.22
C MET A 385 8.65 27.35 18.51
N GLY A 386 8.36 27.02 17.24
CA GLY A 386 7.32 27.66 16.45
C GLY A 386 5.89 27.39 16.92
N ALA A 387 4.97 28.28 16.54
CA ALA A 387 3.56 28.18 16.90
C ALA A 387 2.85 26.98 16.25
N SER A 388 1.83 26.44 16.91
CA SER A 388 1.03 25.33 16.40
C SER A 388 0.26 25.73 15.13
N ALA A 389 0.52 25.00 14.05
CA ALA A 389 -0.16 25.11 12.76
C ALA A 389 -1.31 24.09 12.61
N ALA A 390 -1.78 23.50 13.72
CA ALA A 390 -2.77 22.43 13.72
C ALA A 390 -4.09 22.78 14.45
N PHE A 391 -5.17 22.11 14.03
CA PHE A 391 -6.42 21.92 14.77
C PHE A 391 -6.80 20.43 14.77
N CYS A 392 -7.71 20.00 15.64
CA CYS A 392 -8.22 18.62 15.68
C CYS A 392 -9.72 18.52 15.35
N ILE A 393 -10.11 17.37 14.80
CA ILE A 393 -11.51 16.91 14.76
C ILE A 393 -11.79 16.18 16.08
N GLN A 394 -12.79 16.64 16.81
CA GLN A 394 -13.23 16.01 18.07
C GLN A 394 -14.30 14.93 17.83
N LEU A 395 -15.21 15.18 16.89
CA LEU A 395 -16.34 14.31 16.59
C LEU A 395 -16.66 14.39 15.09
N PHE A 396 -17.00 13.25 14.48
CA PHE A 396 -17.38 13.17 13.07
C PHE A 396 -18.44 12.09 12.87
N CYS A 397 -19.48 12.38 12.07
CA CYS A 397 -20.42 11.40 11.54
C CYS A 397 -20.92 11.82 10.14
N ILE A 398 -21.36 10.85 9.35
CA ILE A 398 -22.00 11.08 8.04
C ILE A 398 -22.84 9.86 7.69
N ASP A 399 -23.98 10.05 7.00
CA ASP A 399 -24.78 8.96 6.45
C ASP A 399 -23.93 8.11 5.48
N GLU A 400 -24.01 6.78 5.58
CA GLU A 400 -23.33 5.82 4.70
C GLU A 400 -23.67 6.02 3.21
N LYS A 401 -24.84 6.63 2.92
CA LYS A 401 -25.22 7.07 1.56
C LYS A 401 -24.36 8.20 1.01
N HIS A 402 -23.70 8.99 1.87
CA HIS A 402 -22.94 10.20 1.53
C HIS A 402 -21.45 10.13 1.95
N GLU A 403 -21.01 9.08 2.64
CA GLU A 403 -19.62 8.89 3.12
C GLU A 403 -18.53 9.14 2.05
N ALA A 404 -18.78 8.77 0.79
CA ALA A 404 -17.86 9.00 -0.34
C ALA A 404 -17.75 10.48 -0.80
N ARG A 405 -18.41 11.41 -0.08
CA ARG A 405 -18.22 12.88 -0.15
C ARG A 405 -17.62 13.48 1.12
N SER A 406 -17.24 12.68 2.12
CA SER A 406 -16.70 13.17 3.40
C SER A 406 -15.51 14.12 3.28
N LEU A 407 -14.69 14.01 2.23
CA LEU A 407 -13.58 14.93 1.96
C LEU A 407 -14.05 16.37 1.62
N ASP A 408 -15.29 16.56 1.14
CA ASP A 408 -15.81 17.89 0.78
C ASP A 408 -15.78 18.84 2.00
N PHE A 409 -16.03 18.34 3.22
CA PHE A 409 -15.94 19.08 4.50
C PHE A 409 -14.63 19.86 4.65
N MET A 410 -13.51 19.25 4.26
CA MET A 410 -12.18 19.78 4.55
C MET A 410 -11.94 21.17 3.94
N ASN A 411 -12.55 21.47 2.79
CA ASN A 411 -12.42 22.78 2.14
C ASN A 411 -13.06 23.91 2.96
N PHE A 412 -14.17 23.64 3.63
CA PHE A 412 -14.84 24.59 4.53
C PHE A 412 -14.11 24.65 5.88
N VAL A 413 -13.70 23.50 6.41
CA VAL A 413 -12.96 23.40 7.68
C VAL A 413 -11.64 24.20 7.65
N PHE A 414 -10.86 24.11 6.55
CA PHE A 414 -9.64 24.92 6.38
C PHE A 414 -9.89 26.39 5.99
N SER A 415 -11.12 26.80 5.66
CA SER A 415 -11.45 28.23 5.46
C SER A 415 -11.83 28.93 6.77
N LEU A 416 -12.28 28.17 7.77
CA LEU A 416 -12.52 28.65 9.14
C LEU A 416 -11.23 28.93 9.91
N PHE A 417 -10.15 28.19 9.63
CA PHE A 417 -8.83 28.36 10.26
C PHE A 417 -7.73 28.69 9.23
N PRO A 418 -7.66 29.93 8.69
CA PRO A 418 -6.75 30.27 7.60
C PRO A 418 -5.26 30.17 7.93
N ASP A 419 -4.89 30.27 9.21
CA ASP A 419 -3.53 30.18 9.75
C ASP A 419 -3.07 28.73 10.00
N LYS A 420 -4.00 27.77 9.99
CA LYS A 420 -3.70 26.35 10.23
C LYS A 420 -3.49 25.61 8.91
N ASN A 421 -2.46 24.76 8.91
CA ASN A 421 -2.07 23.92 7.78
C ASN A 421 -2.31 22.43 8.04
N PHE A 422 -2.53 22.02 9.30
CA PHE A 422 -2.75 20.61 9.67
C PHE A 422 -4.11 20.41 10.33
N CYS A 423 -4.79 19.35 9.92
CA CYS A 423 -5.93 18.74 10.61
C CYS A 423 -5.48 17.44 11.26
N ILE A 424 -5.85 17.24 12.52
CA ILE A 424 -5.54 16.05 13.32
C ILE A 424 -6.85 15.30 13.63
N ILE A 425 -6.82 13.97 13.68
CA ILE A 425 -7.86 13.18 14.36
C ILE A 425 -7.21 11.99 15.09
N SER A 426 -7.71 11.69 16.29
CA SER A 426 -7.23 10.59 17.14
C SER A 426 -8.33 9.53 17.29
N LEU A 427 -8.03 8.29 16.92
CA LEU A 427 -9.01 7.19 16.86
C LEU A 427 -8.59 5.98 17.71
N PRO A 428 -9.51 5.32 18.43
CA PRO A 428 -9.24 4.04 19.08
C PRO A 428 -8.77 2.95 18.10
N HIS A 429 -7.88 2.06 18.56
CA HIS A 429 -7.30 0.98 17.72
C HIS A 429 -8.29 -0.04 17.12
N LEU A 430 -9.56 -0.05 17.57
CA LEU A 430 -10.61 -0.93 17.07
C LEU A 430 -11.57 -0.23 16.09
N THR A 431 -11.43 1.08 15.88
CA THR A 431 -12.25 1.82 14.92
C THR A 431 -11.78 1.51 13.49
N PRO A 432 -12.70 1.12 12.56
CA PRO A 432 -12.35 0.87 11.16
C PRO A 432 -12.04 2.17 10.38
N GLU A 433 -11.21 2.07 9.34
CA GLU A 433 -10.82 3.22 8.50
C GLU A 433 -11.94 3.62 7.50
N PHE A 434 -12.83 4.52 7.93
CA PHE A 434 -13.83 5.18 7.08
C PHE A 434 -13.20 6.10 6.01
N VAL A 435 -13.94 6.43 4.94
CA VAL A 435 -13.41 7.04 3.71
C VAL A 435 -12.58 8.30 3.96
N LEU A 436 -12.98 9.18 4.88
CA LEU A 436 -12.22 10.39 5.20
C LEU A 436 -10.78 10.07 5.65
N ILE A 437 -10.63 9.09 6.55
CA ILE A 437 -9.35 8.69 7.16
C ILE A 437 -8.37 8.11 6.14
N GLN A 438 -8.87 7.53 5.04
CA GLN A 438 -8.03 6.98 3.98
C GLN A 438 -7.19 8.05 3.27
N ASN A 439 -7.54 9.34 3.44
CA ASN A 439 -6.79 10.50 2.94
C ASN A 439 -5.68 10.96 3.92
N PHE A 440 -5.78 10.60 5.20
CA PHE A 440 -4.91 11.04 6.29
C PHE A 440 -3.67 10.13 6.40
N VAL A 441 -2.58 10.70 6.90
CA VAL A 441 -1.36 9.95 7.24
C VAL A 441 -1.43 9.52 8.70
N LYS A 442 -1.51 8.20 8.92
CA LYS A 442 -1.29 7.60 10.25
C LYS A 442 0.15 7.84 10.69
N ILE A 443 0.31 8.44 11.86
CA ILE A 443 1.61 8.75 12.48
C ILE A 443 2.12 7.54 13.27
N VAL A 444 3.44 7.39 13.35
CA VAL A 444 4.08 6.32 14.12
C VAL A 444 4.21 6.75 15.59
N PRO A 445 3.62 6.03 16.56
CA PRO A 445 3.87 6.28 17.98
C PRO A 445 5.28 5.83 18.38
N PHE A 446 5.90 6.57 19.30
CA PHE A 446 7.16 6.14 19.94
C PHE A 446 6.95 4.92 20.84
N ASN A 447 8.02 4.18 21.11
CA ASN A 447 7.98 2.96 21.94
C ASN A 447 7.47 3.18 23.37
N ASN A 448 7.59 4.41 23.89
CA ASN A 448 7.12 4.83 25.21
C ASN A 448 5.81 5.65 25.16
N CYS A 449 5.08 5.62 24.05
CA CYS A 449 3.76 6.25 23.93
C CYS A 449 2.76 5.63 24.92
N THR A 450 2.15 6.48 25.75
CA THR A 450 1.18 6.08 26.78
C THR A 450 -0.27 6.07 26.28
N LEU A 451 -0.51 6.44 25.01
CA LEU A 451 -1.84 6.62 24.44
C LEU A 451 -2.33 5.35 23.72
N GLU A 452 -3.61 5.01 23.93
CA GLU A 452 -4.31 3.89 23.29
C GLU A 452 -5.08 4.31 22.02
N GLN A 453 -4.64 5.41 21.39
CA GLN A 453 -5.24 5.98 20.19
C GLN A 453 -4.19 6.11 19.09
N ASP A 454 -4.62 5.81 17.86
CA ASP A 454 -3.85 6.08 16.66
C ASP A 454 -4.06 7.53 16.21
N LEU A 455 -2.96 8.24 15.97
CA LEU A 455 -2.97 9.62 15.49
C LEU A 455 -2.93 9.66 13.96
N TYR A 456 -3.86 10.41 13.37
CA TYR A 456 -3.95 10.64 11.93
C TYR A 456 -3.82 12.13 11.63
N VAL A 457 -3.00 12.50 10.64
CA VAL A 457 -2.73 13.89 10.24
C VAL A 457 -3.05 14.09 8.76
N PHE A 458 -3.71 15.19 8.42
CA PHE A 458 -3.93 15.65 7.05
C PHE A 458 -3.43 17.08 6.90
N HIS A 459 -2.70 17.38 5.82
CA HIS A 459 -2.17 18.71 5.54
C HIS A 459 -2.98 19.39 4.44
N ARG A 460 -3.18 20.71 4.56
CA ARG A 460 -4.03 21.54 3.68
C ARG A 460 -3.72 21.39 2.19
N ALA A 461 -2.45 21.24 1.81
CA ALA A 461 -2.05 21.03 0.41
C ALA A 461 -2.51 19.67 -0.15
N GLY A 462 -2.91 18.71 0.68
CA GLY A 462 -3.55 17.45 0.27
C GLY A 462 -4.95 17.63 -0.34
N LEU A 463 -5.50 18.85 -0.37
CA LEU A 463 -6.72 19.19 -1.12
C LEU A 463 -6.44 19.54 -2.59
N LEU A 464 -5.17 19.68 -2.99
CA LEU A 464 -4.78 20.05 -4.35
C LEU A 464 -4.98 18.88 -5.32
N LYS A 465 -6.15 18.83 -5.96
CA LYS A 465 -6.51 17.85 -7.01
C LYS A 465 -5.71 18.02 -8.33
N THR A 466 -4.69 18.87 -8.35
CA THR A 466 -3.88 19.23 -9.53
C THR A 466 -2.59 18.41 -9.68
N ILE A 467 -2.50 17.26 -9.00
CA ILE A 467 -1.34 16.36 -9.13
C ILE A 467 -1.24 15.80 -10.55
N ASN A 468 -0.15 16.14 -11.23
CA ASN A 468 0.20 15.64 -12.55
C ASN A 468 1.34 14.61 -12.42
N ILE A 469 1.29 13.52 -13.19
CA ILE A 469 2.34 12.51 -13.23
C ILE A 469 2.79 12.35 -14.67
N ARG A 470 4.10 12.45 -14.87
CA ARG A 470 4.74 12.48 -16.18
C ARG A 470 6.09 11.79 -16.15
N LEU A 471 6.64 11.50 -17.32
CA LEU A 471 8.05 11.12 -17.44
C LEU A 471 8.95 12.27 -16.92
N ALA A 472 10.07 11.88 -16.32
CA ALA A 472 11.06 12.83 -15.82
C ALA A 472 11.78 13.56 -16.97
N ASN A 473 12.13 14.83 -16.75
CA ASN A 473 12.91 15.67 -17.62
C ASN A 473 14.18 16.16 -16.90
N LEU A 474 15.17 16.61 -17.67
CA LEU A 474 16.42 17.21 -17.15
C LEU A 474 16.16 18.34 -16.14
N SER A 475 15.10 19.12 -16.37
CA SER A 475 14.63 20.23 -15.51
C SER A 475 14.25 19.80 -14.10
N ASP A 476 13.80 18.55 -13.91
CA ASP A 476 13.19 18.11 -12.66
C ASP A 476 14.26 17.70 -11.62
N THR A 477 15.51 17.52 -12.06
CA THR A 477 16.64 17.02 -11.24
C THR A 477 16.81 17.77 -9.91
N PRO A 478 16.79 19.13 -9.85
CA PRO A 478 16.91 19.86 -8.58
C PRO A 478 15.69 19.68 -7.67
N GLY A 479 14.49 19.49 -8.25
CA GLY A 479 13.27 19.20 -7.49
C GLY A 479 13.32 17.82 -6.85
N VAL A 480 13.83 16.81 -7.58
CA VAL A 480 14.07 15.47 -7.04
C VAL A 480 15.18 15.50 -5.98
N GLU A 481 16.27 16.23 -6.18
CA GLU A 481 17.35 16.37 -5.19
C GLU A 481 16.85 16.96 -3.87
N ASN A 482 16.00 17.98 -3.92
CA ASN A 482 15.35 18.56 -2.74
C ASN A 482 14.43 17.54 -2.04
N LEU A 483 13.51 16.91 -2.78
CA LEU A 483 12.59 15.87 -2.26
C LEU A 483 13.30 14.69 -1.58
N VAL A 484 14.45 14.29 -2.14
CA VAL A 484 15.18 13.08 -1.76
C VAL A 484 16.33 13.38 -0.78
N SER A 485 16.58 14.66 -0.48
CA SER A 485 17.69 15.17 0.36
C SER A 485 17.84 14.49 1.74
N THR A 486 16.73 14.07 2.37
CA THR A 486 16.69 13.42 3.69
C THR A 486 16.74 11.89 3.63
N LEU A 487 16.67 11.28 2.44
CA LEU A 487 16.61 9.83 2.29
C LEU A 487 18.01 9.19 2.26
N MET A 488 18.18 8.10 3.02
CA MET A 488 19.44 7.35 3.12
C MET A 488 20.01 6.91 1.75
N LEU A 489 19.14 6.61 0.80
CA LEU A 489 19.50 6.08 -0.53
C LEU A 489 19.53 7.15 -1.63
N LYS A 490 19.64 8.43 -1.26
CA LYS A 490 19.59 9.57 -2.20
C LYS A 490 20.55 9.49 -3.37
N LYS A 491 21.77 8.95 -3.15
CA LYS A 491 22.77 8.79 -4.21
C LYS A 491 22.29 7.86 -5.32
N SER A 492 21.76 6.68 -4.97
CA SER A 492 21.22 5.71 -5.92
C SER A 492 20.10 6.31 -6.78
N ILE A 493 19.16 7.03 -6.16
CA ILE A 493 18.02 7.64 -6.86
C ILE A 493 18.49 8.72 -7.86
N LEU A 494 19.49 9.52 -7.49
CA LEU A 494 20.05 10.56 -8.36
C LEU A 494 20.96 9.99 -9.45
N GLU A 495 21.68 8.90 -9.17
CA GLU A 495 22.49 8.16 -10.15
C GLU A 495 21.59 7.47 -11.20
N ASP A 496 20.50 6.81 -10.78
CA ASP A 496 19.46 6.25 -11.67
C ASP A 496 18.77 7.32 -12.51
N LEU A 497 18.39 8.45 -11.91
CA LEU A 497 17.75 9.57 -12.63
C LEU A 497 18.70 10.17 -13.67
N LYS A 498 19.98 10.32 -13.32
CA LYS A 498 21.02 10.75 -14.26
C LYS A 498 21.17 9.76 -15.41
N GLN A 499 21.23 8.46 -15.13
CA GLN A 499 21.32 7.41 -16.16
C GLN A 499 20.08 7.39 -17.08
N TYR A 500 18.88 7.61 -16.53
CA TYR A 500 17.67 7.80 -17.34
C TYR A 500 17.80 9.00 -18.28
N ASN A 501 18.27 10.14 -17.77
CA ASN A 501 18.46 11.36 -18.54
C ASN A 501 19.56 11.23 -19.63
N GLU A 502 20.63 10.46 -19.38
CA GLU A 502 21.74 10.27 -20.33
C GLU A 502 21.47 9.20 -21.39
N ALA A 503 20.88 8.05 -21.01
CA ALA A 503 20.82 6.86 -21.88
C ALA A 503 19.43 6.17 -21.96
N ARG A 504 18.52 6.44 -21.01
CA ARG A 504 17.22 5.72 -20.85
C ARG A 504 17.34 4.19 -20.77
N ARG A 505 18.53 3.68 -20.43
CA ARG A 505 18.87 2.25 -20.32
C ARG A 505 19.98 2.04 -19.30
N ASP A 506 19.95 0.87 -18.67
CA ASP A 506 21.05 0.34 -17.87
C ASP A 506 22.27 -0.01 -18.75
N PRO A 507 23.48 -0.21 -18.18
CA PRO A 507 24.67 -0.59 -18.96
C PRO A 507 24.50 -1.95 -19.65
N ASP A 508 23.68 -2.83 -19.05
CA ASP A 508 23.28 -4.14 -19.59
C ASP A 508 22.22 -4.04 -20.73
N GLY A 509 21.79 -2.82 -21.08
CA GLY A 509 20.85 -2.54 -22.16
C GLY A 509 19.36 -2.60 -21.77
N THR A 510 19.03 -2.99 -20.54
CA THR A 510 17.67 -3.00 -19.97
C THR A 510 17.02 -1.61 -20.08
N PRO A 511 15.79 -1.49 -20.62
CA PRO A 511 15.05 -0.22 -20.63
C PRO A 511 14.78 0.32 -19.22
N LEU A 512 15.06 1.61 -19.03
CA LEU A 512 14.89 2.36 -17.78
C LEU A 512 13.87 3.48 -18.00
N GLN A 513 12.93 3.67 -17.07
CA GLN A 513 11.93 4.74 -17.11
C GLN A 513 11.81 5.42 -15.75
N ALA A 514 12.01 6.75 -15.72
CA ALA A 514 11.79 7.57 -14.53
C ALA A 514 10.54 8.46 -14.70
N PHE A 515 9.79 8.60 -13.60
CA PHE A 515 8.55 9.37 -13.49
C PHE A 515 8.65 10.36 -12.35
N VAL A 516 8.02 11.52 -12.51
CA VAL A 516 7.86 12.52 -11.45
C VAL A 516 6.38 12.81 -11.22
N ALA A 517 6.04 13.09 -9.96
CA ALA A 517 4.76 13.66 -9.55
C ALA A 517 4.97 15.15 -9.24
N ASP A 518 4.14 15.97 -9.87
CA ASP A 518 4.25 17.43 -9.95
C ASP A 518 2.94 18.04 -9.40
N VAL A 519 3.05 18.94 -8.42
CA VAL A 519 1.91 19.65 -7.82
C VAL A 519 2.29 21.13 -7.74
N ALA A 520 1.57 21.97 -8.47
CA ALA A 520 1.79 23.42 -8.50
C ALA A 520 3.26 23.80 -8.78
N GLU A 521 3.86 23.20 -9.82
CA GLU A 521 5.25 23.38 -10.27
C GLU A 521 6.32 22.86 -9.29
N GLN A 522 5.92 22.21 -8.19
CA GLN A 522 6.83 21.52 -7.27
C GLN A 522 6.83 20.00 -7.51
N ILE A 523 8.03 19.42 -7.66
CA ILE A 523 8.21 17.96 -7.67
C ILE A 523 7.98 17.42 -6.25
N VAL A 524 6.94 16.61 -6.08
CA VAL A 524 6.53 16.01 -4.79
C VAL A 524 6.74 14.50 -4.73
N GLY A 525 7.02 13.85 -5.87
CA GLY A 525 7.28 12.42 -5.95
C GLY A 525 8.22 12.05 -7.11
N VAL A 526 8.93 10.94 -6.96
CA VAL A 526 9.78 10.33 -8.00
C VAL A 526 9.65 8.80 -7.95
N ALA A 527 9.61 8.17 -9.11
CA ALA A 527 9.63 6.71 -9.25
C ALA A 527 10.54 6.29 -10.41
N VAL A 528 11.26 5.18 -10.25
CA VAL A 528 12.13 4.60 -11.29
C VAL A 528 11.78 3.14 -11.47
N ILE A 529 11.51 2.74 -12.71
CA ILE A 529 11.23 1.35 -13.09
C ILE A 529 12.18 0.87 -14.20
N ARG A 530 12.41 -0.44 -14.22
CA ARG A 530 13.12 -1.18 -15.26
C ARG A 530 12.19 -2.21 -15.90
N ASN A 531 12.53 -2.76 -17.06
CA ASN A 531 11.87 -4.00 -17.51
C ASN A 531 12.30 -5.16 -16.60
N GLU A 532 11.37 -6.02 -16.20
CA GLU A 532 11.73 -7.26 -15.48
C GLU A 532 12.26 -8.31 -16.47
N MET A 533 13.38 -8.94 -16.13
CA MET A 533 14.12 -9.86 -16.98
C MET A 533 14.14 -11.29 -16.41
N ASP A 534 13.94 -11.47 -15.10
CA ASP A 534 13.91 -12.77 -14.40
C ASP A 534 12.47 -13.31 -14.24
N ILE A 535 11.58 -13.04 -15.20
CA ILE A 535 10.14 -13.39 -15.14
C ILE A 535 9.95 -14.91 -14.96
N GLU A 536 10.69 -15.74 -15.68
CA GLU A 536 10.64 -17.20 -15.53
C GLU A 536 11.10 -17.68 -14.14
N TYR A 537 12.08 -16.99 -13.52
CA TYR A 537 12.51 -17.27 -12.15
C TYR A 537 11.40 -16.89 -11.16
N ILE A 538 10.79 -15.70 -11.32
CA ILE A 538 9.68 -15.23 -10.47
C ILE A 538 8.52 -16.23 -10.52
N ARG A 539 8.14 -16.72 -11.72
CA ARG A 539 7.05 -17.69 -11.88
C ARG A 539 7.32 -19.05 -11.21
N SER A 540 8.56 -19.55 -11.23
CA SER A 540 8.87 -20.80 -10.53
C SER A 540 9.02 -20.61 -9.02
N HIS A 541 9.56 -19.46 -8.57
CA HIS A 541 9.91 -19.21 -7.18
C HIS A 541 8.82 -18.54 -6.34
N TYR A 542 7.75 -17.99 -6.93
CA TYR A 542 6.69 -17.31 -6.18
C TYR A 542 5.28 -17.63 -6.70
N ASN A 543 4.30 -17.59 -5.80
CA ASN A 543 2.87 -17.78 -6.04
C ASN A 543 2.23 -16.55 -6.71
N ILE A 544 2.87 -16.02 -7.76
CA ILE A 544 2.39 -14.84 -8.48
C ILE A 544 1.15 -15.13 -9.34
N GLU A 545 0.93 -16.40 -9.69
CA GLU A 545 -0.28 -16.90 -10.39
C GLU A 545 -1.56 -16.79 -9.53
N ASP A 546 -1.42 -16.54 -8.21
CA ASP A 546 -2.54 -16.18 -7.32
C ASP A 546 -3.07 -14.75 -7.61
N PHE A 547 -2.32 -13.96 -8.39
CA PHE A 547 -2.61 -12.54 -8.69
C PHE A 547 -2.71 -12.19 -10.19
N ILE A 548 -2.11 -12.98 -11.08
CA ILE A 548 -2.12 -12.72 -12.54
C ILE A 548 -2.19 -14.01 -13.39
N TYR A 549 -2.89 -13.91 -14.53
CA TYR A 549 -2.90 -14.94 -15.57
C TYR A 549 -1.82 -14.68 -16.62
N PHE A 550 -0.59 -15.17 -16.41
CA PHE A 550 0.58 -14.97 -17.30
C PHE A 550 0.31 -15.13 -18.81
N SER A 551 -0.61 -16.00 -19.22
CA SER A 551 -1.04 -16.16 -20.63
C SER A 551 -1.62 -14.91 -21.29
N HIS A 552 -1.86 -13.85 -20.50
CA HIS A 552 -2.41 -12.57 -20.92
C HIS A 552 -1.44 -11.40 -20.72
N HIS A 553 -0.17 -11.65 -20.35
CA HIS A 553 0.85 -10.61 -20.16
C HIS A 553 2.05 -10.89 -21.06
N GLN A 554 2.43 -9.91 -21.87
CA GLN A 554 3.67 -9.97 -22.65
C GLN A 554 4.88 -9.68 -21.75
N ARG A 555 6.07 -10.21 -22.10
CA ARG A 555 7.31 -9.99 -21.33
C ARG A 555 7.59 -8.50 -21.08
N GLU A 556 7.33 -7.64 -22.07
CA GLU A 556 7.57 -6.20 -21.96
C GLU A 556 6.58 -5.47 -21.03
N GLU A 557 5.42 -6.06 -20.70
CA GLU A 557 4.45 -5.48 -19.77
C GLU A 557 4.84 -5.66 -18.29
N HIS A 558 5.85 -6.49 -18.00
CA HIS A 558 6.36 -6.70 -16.66
C HIS A 558 7.42 -5.66 -16.30
N GLY A 559 7.10 -4.77 -15.35
CA GLY A 559 8.04 -3.80 -14.80
C GLY A 559 8.62 -4.24 -13.46
N HIS A 560 9.86 -3.83 -13.20
CA HIS A 560 10.54 -3.91 -11.92
C HIS A 560 10.58 -2.50 -11.31
N LEU A 561 9.90 -2.29 -10.20
CA LEU A 561 9.90 -1.01 -9.48
C LEU A 561 11.17 -0.95 -8.62
N TYR A 562 12.05 0.01 -8.87
CA TYR A 562 13.39 0.05 -8.27
C TYR A 562 13.50 1.11 -7.17
N HIS A 563 13.00 2.31 -7.45
CA HIS A 563 12.90 3.43 -6.51
C HIS A 563 11.48 4.02 -6.52
N PHE A 564 10.94 4.38 -5.36
CA PHE A 564 9.69 5.14 -5.21
C PHE A 564 9.75 6.02 -3.95
N ALA A 565 9.74 7.34 -4.13
CA ALA A 565 9.59 8.31 -3.05
C ALA A 565 8.42 9.25 -3.36
N LEU A 566 7.60 9.54 -2.35
CA LEU A 566 6.51 10.50 -2.43
C LEU A 566 6.42 11.22 -1.08
N ASN A 567 6.31 12.55 -1.13
CA ASN A 567 6.13 13.41 0.04
C ASN A 567 4.90 12.94 0.85
N PRO A 568 5.02 12.71 2.18
CA PRO A 568 3.94 12.23 3.03
C PRO A 568 2.62 13.00 2.92
N ILE A 569 2.67 14.32 2.65
CA ILE A 569 1.49 15.18 2.43
C ILE A 569 0.54 14.61 1.35
N PHE A 570 1.10 14.00 0.31
CA PHE A 570 0.37 13.48 -0.84
C PHE A 570 0.22 11.94 -0.82
N ARG A 571 0.42 11.30 0.35
CA ARG A 571 0.41 9.82 0.50
C ARG A 571 -0.83 9.16 -0.08
N HIS A 572 -2.01 9.79 0.01
CA HIS A 572 -3.25 9.25 -0.56
C HIS A 572 -3.17 9.06 -2.09
N TYR A 573 -2.47 9.94 -2.82
CA TYR A 573 -2.26 9.81 -4.26
C TYR A 573 -1.26 8.71 -4.66
N THR A 574 -0.65 7.97 -3.74
CA THR A 574 0.26 6.85 -4.08
C THR A 574 -0.41 5.80 -4.98
N LYS A 575 -1.69 5.51 -4.75
CA LYS A 575 -2.47 4.60 -5.62
C LYS A 575 -2.59 5.14 -7.04
N PHE A 576 -2.87 6.43 -7.17
CA PHE A 576 -2.90 7.13 -8.45
C PHE A 576 -1.50 7.14 -9.11
N PHE A 577 -0.42 7.34 -8.35
CA PHE A 577 0.94 7.29 -8.90
C PHE A 577 1.29 5.89 -9.43
N LEU A 578 0.94 4.81 -8.72
CA LEU A 578 1.14 3.44 -9.21
C LEU A 578 0.27 3.13 -10.46
N LYS A 579 -0.97 3.65 -10.52
CA LYS A 579 -1.84 3.58 -11.71
C LYS A 579 -1.21 4.29 -12.91
N GLU A 580 -0.74 5.53 -12.74
CA GLU A 580 -0.15 6.32 -13.82
C GLU A 580 1.18 5.79 -14.30
N ILE A 581 2.01 5.23 -13.40
CA ILE A 581 3.21 4.49 -13.80
C ILE A 581 2.79 3.36 -14.73
N LEU A 582 1.83 2.50 -14.37
CA LEU A 582 1.33 1.41 -15.22
C LEU A 582 0.73 1.91 -16.55
N ARG A 583 0.05 3.06 -16.57
CA ARG A 583 -0.53 3.69 -17.77
C ARG A 583 0.55 4.17 -18.74
N LEU A 584 1.44 5.04 -18.27
CA LEU A 584 2.46 5.72 -19.08
C LEU A 584 3.63 4.81 -19.51
N SER A 585 3.93 3.77 -18.72
CA SER A 585 5.00 2.80 -19.03
C SER A 585 4.56 1.65 -19.94
N TYR A 586 3.27 1.58 -20.28
CA TYR A 586 2.63 0.41 -20.91
C TYR A 586 2.84 -0.91 -20.15
N LYS A 587 3.07 -0.85 -18.83
CA LYS A 587 3.15 -2.04 -17.96
C LYS A 587 1.76 -2.46 -17.46
N SER A 588 1.61 -3.75 -17.17
CA SER A 588 0.44 -4.34 -16.51
C SER A 588 0.71 -4.71 -15.05
N CYS A 589 1.96 -5.04 -14.73
CA CYS A 589 2.43 -5.48 -13.42
C CYS A 589 3.73 -4.77 -13.03
N LEU A 590 3.87 -4.47 -11.74
CA LEU A 590 5.12 -4.00 -11.12
C LEU A 590 5.54 -4.98 -10.01
N TYR A 591 6.80 -5.41 -10.06
CA TYR A 591 7.46 -6.25 -9.06
C TYR A 591 8.40 -5.42 -8.19
N TYR A 592 8.50 -5.77 -6.91
CA TYR A 592 9.37 -5.11 -5.93
C TYR A 592 10.03 -6.15 -5.01
N PRO A 593 11.26 -6.60 -5.31
CA PRO A 593 12.00 -7.52 -4.45
C PRO A 593 12.65 -6.78 -3.27
N ILE A 594 12.63 -7.39 -2.09
CA ILE A 594 13.30 -6.90 -0.87
C ILE A 594 14.36 -7.92 -0.46
N TYR A 595 15.63 -7.54 -0.62
CA TYR A 595 16.76 -8.38 -0.23
C TYR A 595 17.08 -8.24 1.27
N PRO A 596 17.42 -9.33 1.97
CA PRO A 596 17.80 -9.28 3.38
C PRO A 596 19.14 -8.56 3.59
N GLN A 597 19.17 -7.56 4.46
CA GLN A 597 20.29 -6.63 4.67
C GLN A 597 21.60 -7.28 5.19
N PHE A 598 21.57 -8.56 5.60
CA PHE A 598 22.56 -9.24 6.45
C PHE A 598 23.93 -9.59 5.81
N ARG A 599 24.35 -8.96 4.70
CA ARG A 599 25.66 -9.19 4.08
C ARG A 599 26.31 -7.91 3.57
N GLU A 600 27.31 -7.42 4.30
CA GLU A 600 28.18 -6.26 3.99
C GLU A 600 29.21 -6.56 2.87
N SER A 601 28.89 -7.48 1.96
CA SER A 601 29.69 -7.66 0.73
C SER A 601 29.23 -6.68 -0.34
N LYS A 602 30.05 -6.48 -1.37
CA LYS A 602 29.96 -5.40 -2.39
C LYS A 602 28.64 -5.30 -3.19
N PHE A 603 27.66 -6.17 -2.94
CA PHE A 603 26.35 -6.20 -3.58
C PHE A 603 25.31 -5.28 -2.91
N GLN A 604 25.56 -4.78 -1.69
CA GLN A 604 24.60 -3.95 -0.94
C GLN A 604 24.11 -2.70 -1.69
N ILE A 605 24.91 -2.14 -2.60
CA ILE A 605 24.54 -0.95 -3.39
C ILE A 605 23.62 -1.32 -4.56
N SER A 606 23.87 -2.44 -5.25
CA SER A 606 23.22 -2.80 -6.52
C SER A 606 21.80 -3.39 -6.38
N TYR A 607 21.29 -3.44 -5.15
CA TYR A 607 19.93 -3.88 -4.78
C TYR A 607 19.34 -2.98 -3.68
N ALA A 608 19.83 -1.73 -3.58
CA ALA A 608 19.42 -0.76 -2.57
C ALA A 608 18.07 -0.12 -2.93
N HIS A 609 17.00 -0.89 -2.80
CA HIS A 609 15.65 -0.45 -3.13
C HIS A 609 15.10 0.55 -2.11
N SER A 610 14.52 1.65 -2.60
CA SER A 610 14.04 2.78 -1.78
C SER A 610 12.56 3.02 -2.02
N LEU A 611 11.70 2.36 -1.25
CA LEU A 611 10.23 2.37 -1.43
C LEU A 611 9.48 2.80 -0.16
N THR A 612 9.98 3.83 0.51
CA THR A 612 9.52 4.27 1.84
C THR A 612 8.03 4.60 1.91
N SER A 613 7.44 5.10 0.81
CA SER A 613 6.07 5.64 0.81
C SER A 613 4.99 4.70 0.26
N ALA A 614 5.34 3.59 -0.42
CA ALA A 614 4.37 2.79 -1.20
C ALA A 614 4.15 1.33 -0.77
N LEU A 615 5.02 0.76 0.08
CA LEU A 615 5.05 -0.70 0.32
C LEU A 615 3.69 -1.27 0.74
N HIS A 616 2.93 -0.55 1.57
CA HIS A 616 1.63 -0.97 2.10
C HIS A 616 0.53 -1.12 1.02
N TYR A 617 0.71 -0.55 -0.18
CA TYR A 617 -0.21 -0.76 -1.31
C TYR A 617 0.13 -1.98 -2.16
N LEU A 618 1.40 -2.41 -2.25
CA LEU A 618 1.77 -3.66 -2.91
C LEU A 618 1.31 -4.87 -2.07
N VAL A 619 1.20 -6.04 -2.69
CA VAL A 619 0.84 -7.31 -2.03
C VAL A 619 2.09 -8.20 -1.95
N PRO A 620 2.46 -8.72 -0.77
CA PRO A 620 3.56 -9.68 -0.65
C PRO A 620 3.16 -11.02 -1.28
N VAL A 621 4.07 -11.64 -2.03
CA VAL A 621 3.84 -12.87 -2.79
C VAL A 621 4.52 -14.05 -2.09
N ARG A 622 3.78 -15.12 -1.80
CA ARG A 622 4.32 -16.30 -1.11
C ARG A 622 5.41 -17.00 -1.94
N PRO A 623 6.55 -17.42 -1.35
CA PRO A 623 7.54 -18.21 -2.05
C PRO A 623 7.02 -19.65 -2.31
N ARG A 624 7.35 -20.19 -3.49
CA ARG A 624 7.03 -21.57 -3.88
C ARG A 624 8.08 -22.53 -3.33
N ARG A 625 7.62 -23.65 -2.77
CA ARG A 625 8.49 -24.77 -2.39
C ARG A 625 9.13 -25.35 -3.65
N GLN A 626 10.43 -25.11 -3.85
CA GLN A 626 11.14 -25.61 -5.03
C GLN A 626 11.35 -27.12 -4.96
N ILE A 627 11.27 -27.76 -6.12
CA ILE A 627 11.73 -29.14 -6.31
C ILE A 627 13.24 -29.09 -6.56
N VAL A 628 14.02 -29.84 -5.78
CA VAL A 628 15.47 -29.95 -5.98
C VAL A 628 15.73 -30.94 -7.11
N TYR A 629 15.94 -30.42 -8.32
CA TYR A 629 16.19 -31.22 -9.52
C TYR A 629 17.66 -31.71 -9.56
N PRO A 630 17.93 -33.03 -9.66
CA PRO A 630 19.27 -33.55 -9.86
C PRO A 630 19.71 -33.33 -11.33
N LEU A 631 20.16 -32.12 -11.65
CA LEU A 631 20.44 -31.66 -13.01
C LEU A 631 21.37 -32.62 -13.79
N GLU A 632 22.42 -33.12 -13.14
CA GLU A 632 23.38 -34.09 -13.71
C GLU A 632 22.72 -35.40 -14.16
N LYS A 633 21.68 -35.86 -13.45
CA LYS A 633 20.94 -37.10 -13.77
C LYS A 633 19.83 -36.90 -14.80
N LEU A 634 19.34 -35.66 -14.94
CA LEU A 634 18.25 -35.31 -15.85
C LEU A 634 18.78 -34.92 -17.24
N GLY A 635 19.97 -34.31 -17.32
CA GLY A 635 20.62 -33.96 -18.60
C GLY A 635 19.74 -33.07 -19.47
N ILE A 636 19.29 -33.58 -20.62
CA ILE A 636 18.40 -32.88 -21.57
C ILE A 636 17.00 -32.64 -20.95
N ASN A 637 16.57 -33.49 -20.02
CA ASN A 637 15.28 -33.38 -19.31
C ASN A 637 15.36 -32.48 -18.07
N ALA A 638 16.49 -31.80 -17.83
CA ALA A 638 16.61 -30.85 -16.73
C ALA A 638 15.72 -29.60 -16.97
N PRO A 639 15.19 -28.95 -15.92
CA PRO A 639 14.50 -27.67 -16.05
C PRO A 639 15.45 -26.59 -16.61
N SER A 640 14.89 -25.51 -17.14
CA SER A 640 15.69 -24.42 -17.71
C SER A 640 16.62 -23.80 -16.66
N LYS A 641 17.74 -23.21 -17.13
CA LYS A 641 18.71 -22.52 -16.27
C LYS A 641 18.14 -21.32 -15.50
N ALA A 642 16.98 -20.79 -15.91
CA ALA A 642 16.26 -19.75 -15.17
C ALA A 642 15.44 -20.32 -14.00
N VAL A 643 14.84 -21.50 -14.17
CA VAL A 643 14.09 -22.21 -13.12
C VAL A 643 15.03 -22.87 -12.10
N SER A 644 16.22 -23.27 -12.54
CA SER A 644 17.29 -23.83 -11.69
C SER A 644 18.34 -22.80 -11.24
N LYS A 645 18.02 -21.50 -11.33
CA LYS A 645 18.90 -20.39 -10.96
C LYS A 645 18.93 -20.23 -9.44
N ASP A 646 20.01 -20.62 -8.78
CA ASP A 646 20.20 -20.37 -7.34
C ASP A 646 20.52 -18.87 -7.11
N LEU A 647 19.49 -18.12 -6.74
CA LEU A 647 19.54 -16.68 -6.48
C LEU A 647 19.45 -16.40 -4.97
N LEU A 648 20.03 -15.27 -4.54
CA LEU A 648 19.86 -14.76 -3.19
C LEU A 648 18.37 -14.61 -2.87
N SER A 649 17.89 -15.30 -1.83
CA SER A 649 16.48 -15.26 -1.43
C SER A 649 16.06 -13.85 -1.03
N TYR A 650 14.94 -13.38 -1.60
CA TYR A 650 14.32 -12.09 -1.31
C TYR A 650 12.84 -12.29 -0.92
N ALA A 651 12.20 -11.23 -0.42
CA ALA A 651 10.74 -11.18 -0.33
C ALA A 651 10.18 -10.42 -1.55
N LEU A 652 9.29 -11.03 -2.31
CA LEU A 652 8.68 -10.39 -3.49
C LEU A 652 7.39 -9.67 -3.10
N ASN A 653 7.23 -8.44 -3.55
CA ASN A 653 5.96 -7.71 -3.52
C ASN A 653 5.51 -7.40 -4.95
N HIS A 654 4.21 -7.29 -5.16
CA HIS A 654 3.60 -7.13 -6.49
C HIS A 654 2.42 -6.14 -6.47
N THR A 655 2.22 -5.42 -7.56
CA THR A 655 0.97 -4.70 -7.84
C THR A 655 0.65 -4.71 -9.33
N ASN A 656 -0.63 -4.66 -9.68
CA ASN A 656 -1.15 -4.63 -11.04
C ASN A 656 -2.32 -3.63 -11.16
N ARG A 657 -2.84 -3.41 -12.37
CA ARG A 657 -3.91 -2.42 -12.63
C ARG A 657 -5.14 -2.61 -11.74
N LYS A 658 -5.61 -3.86 -11.54
CA LYS A 658 -6.73 -4.20 -10.64
C LYS A 658 -6.48 -3.77 -9.19
N LEU A 659 -5.28 -4.07 -8.66
CA LEU A 659 -4.91 -3.77 -7.27
C LEU A 659 -4.83 -2.26 -6.97
N THR A 660 -4.56 -1.40 -7.97
CA THR A 660 -4.51 0.06 -7.75
C THR A 660 -5.83 0.63 -7.21
N LEU A 661 -6.96 0.17 -7.74
CA LEU A 661 -8.30 0.55 -7.28
C LEU A 661 -8.94 -0.47 -6.32
N GLU A 662 -8.16 -1.37 -5.73
CA GLU A 662 -8.66 -2.34 -4.75
C GLU A 662 -8.45 -1.80 -3.32
N PRO A 663 -9.51 -1.62 -2.51
CA PRO A 663 -9.35 -1.23 -1.11
C PRO A 663 -8.82 -2.42 -0.30
N LYS A 664 -7.82 -2.16 0.55
CA LYS A 664 -7.41 -3.11 1.61
C LYS A 664 -8.09 -2.72 2.91
N ILE A 665 -8.57 -3.70 3.67
CA ILE A 665 -9.17 -3.47 4.98
C ILE A 665 -8.04 -3.35 6.02
N THR A 666 -7.89 -2.17 6.62
CA THR A 666 -6.92 -1.97 7.70
C THR A 666 -7.45 -2.52 9.01
N VAL A 667 -6.69 -3.44 9.61
CA VAL A 667 -6.88 -3.93 10.97
C VAL A 667 -5.88 -3.21 11.88
N ASN A 668 -6.40 -2.28 12.70
CA ASN A 668 -5.60 -1.47 13.63
C ASN A 668 -5.33 -2.15 14.98
N ALA A 669 -5.98 -3.29 15.25
CA ALA A 669 -5.82 -4.07 16.48
C ALA A 669 -4.35 -4.43 16.78
N LYS A 670 -3.97 -4.29 18.07
CA LYS A 670 -2.64 -4.64 18.59
C LYS A 670 -2.52 -6.15 18.74
N ILE A 671 -1.89 -6.82 17.77
CA ILE A 671 -1.66 -8.28 17.76
C ILE A 671 -0.27 -8.56 18.33
N VAL A 672 -0.21 -9.19 19.51
CA VAL A 672 1.04 -9.59 20.17
C VAL A 672 1.20 -11.11 20.11
N VAL A 673 2.25 -11.58 19.43
CA VAL A 673 2.62 -12.99 19.35
C VAL A 673 3.79 -13.25 20.30
N VAL A 674 3.65 -14.23 21.19
CA VAL A 674 4.68 -14.57 22.19
C VAL A 674 5.34 -15.90 21.81
N GLY A 675 6.65 -15.85 21.56
CA GLY A 675 7.49 -16.97 21.16
C GLY A 675 7.65 -17.11 19.64
N ALA A 676 8.88 -17.01 19.14
CA ALA A 676 9.23 -17.28 17.74
C ALA A 676 9.34 -18.80 17.44
N SER A 677 8.36 -19.59 17.90
CA SER A 677 8.24 -21.01 17.53
C SER A 677 7.78 -21.13 16.06
N ASN A 678 7.94 -22.31 15.45
CA ASN A 678 7.42 -22.55 14.09
C ASN A 678 5.92 -22.20 13.98
N VAL A 679 5.12 -22.48 15.03
CA VAL A 679 3.69 -22.12 15.08
C VAL A 679 3.50 -20.61 15.11
N GLY A 680 4.24 -19.88 15.96
CA GLY A 680 4.16 -18.41 16.05
C GLY A 680 4.60 -17.73 14.74
N ILE A 681 5.62 -18.26 14.07
CA ILE A 681 6.09 -17.75 12.77
C ILE A 681 5.08 -18.07 11.65
N SER A 682 4.53 -19.28 11.57
CA SER A 682 3.52 -19.61 10.55
C SER A 682 2.18 -18.90 10.78
N PHE A 683 1.84 -18.53 12.01
CA PHE A 683 0.71 -17.63 12.30
C PHE A 683 0.97 -16.22 11.74
N LEU A 684 2.16 -15.64 11.99
CA LEU A 684 2.56 -14.35 11.43
C LEU A 684 2.62 -14.37 9.89
N GLU A 685 3.17 -15.42 9.30
CA GLU A 685 3.20 -15.69 7.86
C GLU A 685 1.77 -15.72 7.27
N THR A 686 0.83 -16.35 7.98
CA THR A 686 -0.58 -16.39 7.56
C THR A 686 -1.18 -14.98 7.49
N LEU A 687 -0.98 -14.15 8.53
CA LEU A 687 -1.48 -12.76 8.56
C LEU A 687 -0.84 -11.87 7.50
N VAL A 688 0.50 -11.90 7.35
CA VAL A 688 1.23 -11.00 6.44
C VAL A 688 0.88 -11.26 4.97
N PHE A 689 0.58 -12.51 4.60
CA PHE A 689 0.19 -12.87 3.23
C PHE A 689 -1.33 -12.79 2.95
N CYS A 690 -2.15 -12.19 3.83
CA CYS A 690 -3.55 -11.87 3.56
C CYS A 690 -3.67 -10.64 2.63
N SER A 691 -3.75 -10.86 1.31
CA SER A 691 -3.72 -9.81 0.27
C SER A 691 -4.70 -8.63 0.46
N HIS A 692 -5.90 -8.90 0.98
CA HIS A 692 -6.99 -7.93 1.16
C HIS A 692 -6.97 -7.25 2.55
N LEU A 693 -6.11 -7.70 3.47
CA LEU A 693 -5.96 -7.11 4.80
C LEU A 693 -4.67 -6.30 4.91
N LYS A 694 -4.64 -5.35 5.85
CA LYS A 694 -3.45 -4.58 6.25
C LYS A 694 -3.42 -4.52 7.78
N PHE A 695 -2.48 -5.19 8.42
CA PHE A 695 -2.34 -5.15 9.88
C PHE A 695 -1.37 -4.04 10.29
N SER A 696 -1.83 -3.02 11.02
CA SER A 696 -0.95 -1.90 11.41
C SER A 696 -0.06 -2.16 12.63
N ASN A 697 -0.48 -3.06 13.52
CA ASN A 697 0.09 -3.20 14.87
C ASN A 697 0.40 -4.66 15.22
N ILE A 698 1.30 -5.31 14.45
CA ILE A 698 1.84 -6.64 14.78
C ILE A 698 3.13 -6.52 15.59
N THR A 699 3.26 -7.30 16.67
CA THR A 699 4.45 -7.38 17.54
C THR A 699 4.79 -8.85 17.83
N LEU A 700 6.05 -9.24 17.64
CA LEU A 700 6.59 -10.55 18.03
C LEU A 700 7.54 -10.40 19.23
N ILE A 701 7.20 -11.03 20.36
CA ILE A 701 8.05 -11.12 21.55
C ILE A 701 8.83 -12.44 21.49
N SER A 702 10.16 -12.39 21.50
CA SER A 702 11.02 -13.58 21.39
C SER A 702 12.34 -13.39 22.12
N THR A 703 12.79 -14.42 22.84
CA THR A 703 14.09 -14.45 23.56
C THR A 703 15.29 -14.34 22.64
N HIS A 704 15.13 -14.64 21.35
CA HIS A 704 16.20 -14.68 20.34
C HIS A 704 15.84 -13.87 19.08
N GLY A 705 14.79 -13.04 19.13
CA GLY A 705 14.28 -12.33 17.97
C GLY A 705 13.67 -13.25 16.91
N LEU A 706 13.80 -12.87 15.63
CA LEU A 706 13.36 -13.68 14.49
C LEU A 706 14.40 -14.75 14.11
N PRO A 707 13.98 -15.94 13.65
CA PRO A 707 14.90 -16.93 13.08
C PRO A 707 15.79 -16.33 11.99
N GLY A 708 17.06 -16.70 11.98
CA GLY A 708 18.06 -16.17 11.05
C GLY A 708 18.79 -14.89 11.51
N LYS A 709 18.24 -14.11 12.46
CA LYS A 709 18.98 -13.02 13.11
C LYS A 709 20.04 -13.55 14.07
N LYS A 710 21.23 -13.89 13.55
CA LYS A 710 22.45 -13.87 14.36
C LYS A 710 22.79 -12.42 14.68
N LEU A 711 22.22 -11.89 15.76
CA LEU A 711 22.66 -10.63 16.37
C LEU A 711 24.16 -10.72 16.68
N LEU A 712 24.87 -9.62 16.48
CA LEU A 712 26.33 -9.56 16.48
C LEU A 712 26.92 -9.91 17.85
N GLY A 713 27.87 -10.86 17.85
CA GLY A 713 28.78 -11.13 18.96
C GLY A 713 28.17 -11.83 20.18
N THR A 714 28.92 -12.77 20.76
CA THR A 714 28.64 -13.37 22.07
C THR A 714 28.98 -12.42 23.24
N GLY A 715 28.71 -11.12 23.07
CA GLY A 715 29.28 -10.02 23.86
C GLY A 715 28.30 -9.08 24.57
N GLN A 716 26.98 -9.22 24.38
CA GLN A 716 25.98 -8.56 25.25
C GLN A 716 24.61 -9.27 25.19
N ARG A 717 24.42 -10.28 26.04
CA ARG A 717 23.10 -10.92 26.25
C ARG A 717 22.22 -10.03 27.15
N LYS A 718 21.69 -8.94 26.59
CA LYS A 718 20.62 -8.15 27.23
C LYS A 718 19.26 -8.82 26.98
N PHE A 719 18.52 -9.08 28.05
CA PHE A 719 17.07 -9.28 27.96
C PHE A 719 16.45 -7.93 27.58
N LEU A 720 15.43 -7.91 26.70
CA LEU A 720 14.96 -6.69 26.01
C LEU A 720 16.02 -6.02 25.12
N ALA A 721 16.46 -6.71 24.08
CA ALA A 721 17.12 -6.05 22.94
C ALA A 721 16.06 -5.34 22.07
N SER A 722 15.89 -4.04 22.25
CA SER A 722 14.79 -3.22 21.71
C SER A 722 15.02 -2.69 20.28
N ASP A 723 15.95 -3.29 19.52
CA ASP A 723 16.39 -2.81 18.21
C ASP A 723 16.11 -3.77 17.03
N VAL A 724 16.00 -3.17 15.84
CA VAL A 724 15.61 -3.83 14.57
C VAL A 724 14.19 -4.43 14.62
N TRP A 725 13.20 -3.58 14.90
CA TRP A 725 11.79 -3.88 14.65
C TRP A 725 11.55 -4.03 13.15
N TRP A 726 10.96 -5.16 12.73
CA TRP A 726 10.30 -5.26 11.42
C TRP A 726 8.80 -5.09 11.65
N ARG A 727 8.22 -4.03 11.10
CA ARG A 727 6.78 -3.93 10.83
C ARG A 727 6.59 -4.05 9.32
N CYS A 728 5.58 -4.81 8.90
CA CYS A 728 5.12 -4.88 7.51
C CYS A 728 4.08 -3.78 7.24
#